data_AF-A0A8B8BT59-F1
#
_entry.id   AF-A0A8B8BT59-F1
#
_cell.length_a   1.000
_cell.length_b   1.000
_cell.length_c   1.000
_cell.angle_alpha   90.00
_cell.angle_beta   90.00
_cell.angle_gamma   90.00
#
_symmetry.space_group_name_H-M   'P 1'
#
loop_
_entity.id
_entity.type
_entity.pdbx_description
1 polymer ?
#
loop_
_entity_poly.entity_id
_entity_poly.type
_entity_poly.pdbx_seq_one_letter_code
_entity_poly.pdbx_strand_id
1 'polypeptide(L)'
;MAEGDTSENLQEWQKLASRGDEKSQVLLGEHYLKLADIGTDENRQKYGKTAVTWLIEASKQGNEKADELLKKCLQTKTGVDDSNREVIDWCLETTDVEKKIRRAARNMFQVINGTHQEVLSRAEYIQSVKKLAGGDKLEEKLLLAAGKKIGDKISETEFVKVLSKKIQGQITLSPDESSEMSVEYKHAGLYEKITKYPKETAVALYETSLEYVSKEGLDFVMKMIPSNQIYLLSVFFIYSFISAALIFQVVPLVIFYLTLSVMGVTTLQMFYKKKKLNEASKLANILKTYDVGVDVEQTKSQFTWNSLAPYLVFFGALPLLVVSFSLSNKNYIPCSEICVLCGVLSAICFVALSDSYDLLTLLSLFCNFLSALPTFFHHFPQIPFLTKMLHIFTDALFTIPCGSGFQIHVGIPSIAYLLIPLVFIIMAAQKSWKGVYRVLVPHLVCYFWFNLMLSFFPFSTWKGLIRGTLGYFFLPFLIPVALLLTLGSLIYGFYCLLQTQIFGKLFITLIFAAVPLLLTQTKVLIGKKMDSKLKSVKVIIMVIFGILALLPLIFIRLPSAKSPKSFNLTYAEYHDFCGSTGLPKSLRCLHLQGQKVTWKGKYSRSEIKSVTNTIEPLLAAFPGFIANEIRCLYGQKFGKCNDPEKTESEQKLCAMMDDLGHECHLRNFDTYTFEVYIILEYQGFIFAELDAGHSFKETLVALKDDDEVEFTATLVKDLGTRQPKLILRQITCTSRALDVMARLEEESVEEILMRELNNAIMVTFNFFWYPLVEYAP
;
A
#
# COMPACT_ATOMS: atom_id res chain seq x y z
N MET A 1 -37.23 -65.34 -5.72
CA MET A 1 -37.30 -65.60 -4.27
C MET A 1 -37.21 -64.26 -3.57
N ALA A 2 -38.36 -63.80 -3.07
CA ALA A 2 -38.43 -62.77 -2.05
C ALA A 2 -38.26 -63.47 -0.71
N GLU A 3 -37.33 -63.02 0.11
CA GLU A 3 -37.33 -63.31 1.55
C GLU A 3 -36.85 -62.04 2.27
N GLY A 4 -37.78 -61.34 2.92
CA GLY A 4 -37.42 -60.43 4.00
C GLY A 4 -38.24 -59.17 4.24
N ASP A 5 -38.93 -58.58 3.25
CA ASP A 5 -39.70 -57.34 3.49
C ASP A 5 -41.18 -57.64 3.67
N THR A 6 -41.61 -57.75 4.93
CA THR A 6 -43.02 -57.85 5.32
C THR A 6 -43.78 -56.60 4.86
N SER A 7 -45.05 -56.75 4.46
CA SER A 7 -45.93 -55.60 4.16
C SER A 7 -46.02 -54.61 5.34
N GLU A 8 -45.74 -55.09 6.56
CA GLU A 8 -45.58 -54.28 7.78
C GLU A 8 -44.39 -53.31 7.68
N ASN A 9 -43.21 -53.75 7.21
CA ASN A 9 -42.04 -52.87 7.04
C ASN A 9 -42.32 -51.73 6.04
N LEU A 10 -43.03 -52.02 4.95
CA LEU A 10 -43.39 -51.01 3.94
C LEU A 10 -44.36 -49.97 4.52
N GLN A 11 -45.37 -50.41 5.27
CA GLN A 11 -46.31 -49.51 5.94
C GLN A 11 -45.62 -48.67 7.01
N GLU A 12 -44.67 -49.26 7.73
CA GLU A 12 -43.84 -48.56 8.70
C GLU A 12 -42.95 -47.51 8.04
N TRP A 13 -42.25 -47.86 6.95
CA TRP A 13 -41.45 -46.90 6.18
C TRP A 13 -42.31 -45.78 5.60
N GLN A 14 -43.50 -46.08 5.05
CA GLN A 14 -44.43 -45.05 4.57
C GLN A 14 -44.86 -44.11 5.68
N LYS A 15 -45.17 -44.64 6.87
CA LYS A 15 -45.57 -43.85 8.03
C LYS A 15 -44.42 -42.98 8.55
N LEU A 16 -43.21 -43.51 8.61
CA LEU A 16 -42.01 -42.80 9.07
C LEU A 16 -41.54 -41.77 8.03
N ALA A 17 -41.53 -42.11 6.75
CA ALA A 17 -41.18 -41.21 5.65
C ALA A 17 -42.17 -40.05 5.53
N SER A 18 -43.46 -40.30 5.74
CA SER A 18 -44.50 -39.26 5.80
C SER A 18 -44.34 -38.34 7.01
N ARG A 19 -43.67 -38.81 8.08
CA ARG A 19 -43.27 -37.99 9.24
C ARG A 19 -41.93 -37.27 9.02
N GLY A 20 -41.31 -37.42 7.85
CA GLY A 20 -40.06 -36.76 7.49
C GLY A 20 -38.80 -37.54 7.88
N ASP A 21 -38.90 -38.83 8.24
CA ASP A 21 -37.72 -39.65 8.54
C ASP A 21 -36.86 -39.88 7.29
N GLU A 22 -35.66 -39.31 7.31
CA GLU A 22 -34.69 -39.32 6.21
C GLU A 22 -34.38 -40.75 5.72
N LYS A 23 -34.14 -41.68 6.66
CA LYS A 23 -33.76 -43.06 6.33
C LYS A 23 -34.91 -43.80 5.65
N SER A 24 -36.13 -43.67 6.17
CA SER A 24 -37.32 -44.28 5.59
C SER A 24 -37.66 -43.72 4.20
N GLN A 25 -37.41 -42.43 3.96
CA GLN A 25 -37.57 -41.82 2.62
C GLN A 25 -36.60 -42.43 1.59
N VAL A 26 -35.34 -42.66 1.97
CA VAL A 26 -34.36 -43.32 1.10
C VAL A 26 -34.74 -44.77 0.84
N LEU A 27 -35.15 -45.52 1.88
CA LEU A 27 -35.57 -46.91 1.75
C LEU A 27 -36.79 -47.06 0.83
N LEU A 28 -37.78 -46.16 0.94
CA LEU A 28 -38.92 -46.12 0.01
C LEU A 28 -38.48 -45.77 -1.42
N GLY A 29 -37.59 -44.79 -1.57
CA GLY A 29 -37.02 -44.42 -2.87
C GLY A 29 -36.35 -45.62 -3.54
N GLU A 30 -35.51 -46.35 -2.82
CA GLU A 30 -34.86 -47.57 -3.31
C GLU A 30 -35.85 -48.68 -3.65
N HIS A 31 -36.88 -48.88 -2.82
CA HIS A 31 -37.91 -49.87 -3.06
C HIS A 31 -38.67 -49.59 -4.35
N TYR A 32 -39.11 -48.34 -4.56
CA TYR A 32 -39.81 -47.94 -5.78
C TYR A 32 -38.90 -47.92 -7.01
N LEU A 33 -37.60 -47.64 -6.88
CA LEU A 33 -36.65 -47.80 -7.99
C LEU A 33 -36.52 -49.27 -8.42
N LYS A 34 -36.42 -50.20 -7.47
CA LYS A 34 -36.38 -51.64 -7.78
C LYS A 34 -37.65 -52.10 -8.49
N LEU A 35 -38.82 -51.61 -8.06
CA LEU A 35 -40.10 -51.89 -8.74
C LEU A 35 -40.15 -51.30 -10.15
N ALA A 36 -39.55 -50.12 -10.36
CA ALA A 36 -39.44 -49.50 -11.68
C ALA A 36 -38.51 -50.29 -12.62
N ASP A 37 -37.44 -50.90 -12.09
CA ASP A 37 -36.49 -51.71 -12.86
C ASP A 37 -37.07 -53.08 -13.29
N ILE A 38 -38.08 -53.60 -12.58
CA ILE A 38 -38.73 -54.91 -12.84
C ILE A 38 -40.02 -54.77 -13.67
N GLY A 39 -40.65 -53.59 -13.65
CA GLY A 39 -41.97 -53.34 -14.26
C GLY A 39 -41.96 -53.09 -15.79
N THR A 40 -43.16 -53.10 -16.38
CA THR A 40 -43.42 -52.63 -17.77
C THR A 40 -43.15 -51.13 -17.93
N ASP A 41 -43.00 -50.61 -19.16
CA ASP A 41 -42.66 -49.19 -19.41
C ASP A 41 -43.58 -48.18 -18.70
N GLU A 42 -44.90 -48.43 -18.62
CA GLU A 42 -45.84 -47.59 -17.86
C GLU A 42 -45.59 -47.61 -16.34
N ASN A 43 -45.30 -48.80 -15.80
CA ASN A 43 -44.99 -48.98 -14.38
C ASN A 43 -43.62 -48.38 -14.03
N ARG A 44 -42.66 -48.44 -14.95
CA ARG A 44 -41.34 -47.84 -14.81
C ARG A 44 -41.42 -46.32 -14.64
N GLN A 45 -42.26 -45.64 -15.43
CA GLN A 45 -42.45 -44.19 -15.30
C GLN A 45 -43.17 -43.83 -13.98
N LYS A 46 -44.21 -44.58 -13.61
CA LYS A 46 -45.02 -44.34 -12.40
C LYS A 46 -44.24 -44.57 -11.10
N TYR A 47 -43.60 -45.73 -10.97
CA TYR A 47 -42.78 -46.05 -9.80
C TYR A 47 -41.49 -45.23 -9.79
N GLY A 48 -40.90 -44.95 -10.95
CA GLY A 48 -39.76 -44.05 -11.08
C GLY A 48 -40.07 -42.65 -10.57
N LYS A 49 -41.20 -42.05 -10.96
CA LYS A 49 -41.60 -40.71 -10.47
C LYS A 49 -41.86 -40.70 -8.97
N THR A 50 -42.47 -41.75 -8.44
CA THR A 50 -42.71 -41.91 -6.99
C THR A 50 -41.39 -42.04 -6.23
N ALA A 51 -40.46 -42.84 -6.75
CA ALA A 51 -39.12 -42.99 -6.18
C ALA A 51 -38.36 -41.66 -6.17
N VAL A 52 -38.33 -40.96 -7.30
CA VAL A 52 -37.70 -39.64 -7.44
C VAL A 52 -38.29 -38.64 -6.45
N THR A 53 -39.61 -38.67 -6.22
CA THR A 53 -40.27 -37.78 -5.25
C THR A 53 -39.75 -38.01 -3.82
N TRP A 54 -39.65 -39.26 -3.37
CA TRP A 54 -39.10 -39.59 -2.05
C TRP A 54 -37.59 -39.31 -1.94
N LEU A 55 -36.84 -39.57 -3.00
CA LEU A 55 -35.41 -39.28 -3.05
C LEU A 55 -35.12 -37.78 -3.06
N ILE A 56 -35.96 -36.96 -3.70
CA ILE A 56 -35.87 -35.49 -3.62
C ILE A 56 -36.07 -35.02 -2.18
N GLU A 57 -37.07 -35.55 -1.48
CA GLU A 57 -37.32 -35.17 -0.08
C GLU A 57 -36.16 -35.59 0.83
N ALA A 58 -35.62 -36.80 0.67
CA ALA A 58 -34.43 -37.24 1.40
C ALA A 58 -33.19 -36.40 1.05
N SER A 59 -33.00 -36.08 -0.23
CA SER A 59 -31.90 -35.24 -0.70
C SER A 59 -31.98 -33.83 -0.12
N LYS A 60 -33.17 -33.21 -0.06
CA LYS A 60 -33.37 -31.89 0.59
C LYS A 60 -32.97 -31.87 2.08
N GLN A 61 -32.89 -33.03 2.74
CA GLN A 61 -32.40 -33.17 4.11
C GLN A 61 -30.86 -33.29 4.20
N GLY A 62 -30.17 -33.41 3.07
CA GLY A 62 -28.71 -33.59 2.98
C GLY A 62 -28.27 -35.05 3.10
N ASN A 63 -29.06 -35.98 2.54
CA ASN A 63 -28.72 -37.40 2.48
C ASN A 63 -27.87 -37.72 1.24
N GLU A 64 -26.60 -38.09 1.45
CA GLU A 64 -25.65 -38.42 0.37
C GLU A 64 -26.13 -39.62 -0.49
N LYS A 65 -26.74 -40.64 0.13
CA LYS A 65 -27.23 -41.83 -0.58
C LYS A 65 -28.40 -41.49 -1.51
N ALA A 66 -29.26 -40.55 -1.11
CA ALA A 66 -30.32 -40.04 -1.96
C ALA A 66 -29.77 -39.32 -3.20
N ASP A 67 -28.70 -38.53 -3.04
CA ASP A 67 -28.04 -37.84 -4.16
C ASP A 67 -27.41 -38.81 -5.16
N GLU A 68 -26.76 -39.87 -4.67
CA GLU A 68 -26.23 -40.93 -5.53
C GLU A 68 -27.34 -41.60 -6.36
N LEU A 69 -28.47 -41.90 -5.72
CA LEU A 69 -29.63 -42.52 -6.38
C LEU A 69 -30.30 -41.56 -7.37
N LEU A 70 -30.43 -40.27 -7.04
CA LEU A 70 -30.94 -39.25 -7.97
C LEU A 70 -30.04 -39.09 -9.19
N LYS A 71 -28.71 -39.09 -8.99
CA LYS A 71 -27.73 -39.07 -10.09
C LYS A 71 -27.88 -40.29 -11.00
N LYS A 72 -28.11 -41.48 -10.43
CA LYS A 72 -28.42 -42.69 -11.20
C LYS A 72 -29.73 -42.54 -11.98
N CYS A 73 -30.79 -42.01 -11.37
CA CYS A 73 -32.07 -41.76 -12.05
C CYS A 73 -31.94 -40.79 -13.24
N LEU A 74 -31.08 -39.78 -13.12
CA LEU A 74 -30.80 -38.81 -14.17
C LEU A 74 -30.06 -39.44 -15.36
N GLN A 75 -29.11 -40.34 -15.08
CA GLN A 75 -28.37 -41.09 -16.11
C GLN A 75 -29.27 -42.11 -16.83
N THR A 76 -30.13 -42.81 -16.09
CA THR A 76 -31.03 -43.83 -16.65
C THR A 76 -32.36 -43.27 -17.17
N LYS A 77 -32.58 -41.96 -17.04
CA LYS A 77 -33.85 -41.25 -17.33
C LYS A 77 -35.07 -41.88 -16.65
N THR A 78 -34.87 -42.56 -15.51
CA THR A 78 -35.94 -43.29 -14.82
C THR A 78 -36.69 -42.34 -13.89
N GLY A 79 -37.97 -42.08 -14.19
CA GLY A 79 -38.81 -41.21 -13.36
C GLY A 79 -38.51 -39.72 -13.45
N VAL A 80 -37.63 -39.29 -14.36
CA VAL A 80 -37.27 -37.88 -14.60
C VAL A 80 -38.18 -37.29 -15.67
N ASP A 81 -38.76 -36.13 -15.38
CA ASP A 81 -39.60 -35.34 -16.29
C ASP A 81 -39.25 -33.85 -16.21
N ASP A 82 -39.80 -33.04 -17.11
CA ASP A 82 -39.52 -31.59 -17.15
C ASP A 82 -39.94 -30.87 -15.85
N SER A 83 -40.85 -31.45 -15.06
CA SER A 83 -41.34 -30.85 -13.81
C SER A 83 -40.42 -31.10 -12.62
N ASN A 84 -39.72 -32.23 -12.58
CA ASN A 84 -38.83 -32.60 -11.47
C ASN A 84 -37.35 -32.35 -11.78
N ARG A 85 -36.99 -32.19 -13.06
CA ARG A 85 -35.60 -32.05 -13.48
C ARG A 85 -34.86 -30.89 -12.83
N GLU A 86 -35.46 -29.70 -12.80
CA GLU A 86 -34.85 -28.53 -12.15
C GLU A 86 -34.59 -28.75 -10.65
N VAL A 87 -35.47 -29.50 -9.98
CA VAL A 87 -35.33 -29.81 -8.56
C VAL A 87 -34.22 -30.84 -8.33
N ILE A 88 -34.09 -31.83 -9.21
CA ILE A 88 -33.01 -32.81 -9.16
C ILE A 88 -31.67 -32.13 -9.42
N ASP A 89 -31.58 -31.28 -10.45
CA ASP A 89 -30.38 -30.52 -10.76
C ASP A 89 -29.99 -29.64 -9.55
N TRP A 90 -30.96 -28.94 -8.95
CA TRP A 90 -30.73 -28.18 -7.71
C TRP A 90 -30.21 -29.07 -6.56
N CYS A 91 -30.80 -30.24 -6.35
CA CYS A 91 -30.36 -31.19 -5.32
C CYS A 91 -28.93 -31.67 -5.56
N LEU A 92 -28.52 -31.90 -6.82
CA LEU A 92 -27.18 -32.40 -7.15
C LEU A 92 -26.11 -31.29 -7.17
N GLU A 93 -26.49 -30.05 -7.48
CA GLU A 93 -25.57 -28.89 -7.48
C GLU A 93 -25.37 -28.29 -6.08
N THR A 94 -26.33 -28.49 -5.18
CA THR A 94 -26.32 -27.89 -3.84
C THR A 94 -25.58 -28.80 -2.84
N THR A 95 -24.65 -28.22 -2.06
CA THR A 95 -23.92 -28.99 -1.02
C THR A 95 -24.83 -29.42 0.14
N ASP A 96 -24.55 -30.56 0.80
CA ASP A 96 -25.34 -31.04 1.94
C ASP A 96 -25.44 -30.03 3.08
N VAL A 97 -24.37 -29.28 3.31
CA VAL A 97 -24.33 -28.19 4.29
C VAL A 97 -25.38 -27.15 3.96
N GLU A 98 -25.47 -26.76 2.69
CA GLU A 98 -26.46 -25.79 2.23
C GLU A 98 -27.88 -26.33 2.36
N LYS A 99 -28.11 -27.60 2.03
CA LYS A 99 -29.44 -28.23 2.16
C LYS A 99 -29.90 -28.22 3.62
N LYS A 100 -29.01 -28.58 4.55
CA LYS A 100 -29.27 -28.57 6.00
C LYS A 100 -29.50 -27.15 6.54
N ILE A 101 -28.70 -26.17 6.11
CA ILE A 101 -28.92 -24.74 6.46
C ILE A 101 -30.28 -24.27 5.94
N ARG A 102 -30.63 -24.58 4.69
CA ARG A 102 -31.90 -24.17 4.09
C ARG A 102 -33.09 -24.83 4.80
N ARG A 103 -32.97 -26.11 5.19
CA ARG A 103 -33.98 -26.81 6.01
C ARG A 103 -34.17 -26.13 7.37
N ALA A 104 -33.08 -25.87 8.10
CA ALA A 104 -33.13 -25.17 9.38
C ALA A 104 -33.76 -23.77 9.23
N ALA A 105 -33.43 -23.05 8.16
CA ALA A 105 -34.01 -21.74 7.86
C ALA A 105 -35.52 -21.81 7.57
N ARG A 106 -36.00 -22.87 6.91
CA ARG A 106 -37.45 -23.11 6.71
C ARG A 106 -38.16 -23.34 8.03
N ASN A 107 -37.61 -24.22 8.87
CA ASN A 107 -38.18 -24.50 10.20
C ASN A 107 -38.24 -23.21 11.04
N MET A 108 -37.17 -22.41 11.01
CA MET A 108 -37.13 -21.11 11.67
C MET A 108 -38.20 -20.16 11.11
N PHE A 109 -38.35 -20.08 9.78
CA PHE A 109 -39.35 -19.23 9.15
C PHE A 109 -40.78 -19.62 9.54
N GLN A 110 -41.08 -20.92 9.63
CA GLN A 110 -42.38 -21.41 10.08
C GLN A 110 -42.70 -20.98 11.52
N VAL A 111 -41.70 -20.96 12.41
CA VAL A 111 -41.87 -20.44 13.78
C VAL A 111 -42.09 -18.92 13.79
N ILE A 112 -41.41 -18.18 12.91
CA ILE A 112 -41.61 -16.73 12.74
C ILE A 112 -43.01 -16.43 12.17
N ASN A 113 -43.47 -17.25 11.24
CA ASN A 113 -44.76 -17.14 10.56
C ASN A 113 -45.87 -17.84 11.36
N GLY A 114 -46.17 -17.34 12.56
CA GLY A 114 -47.24 -17.86 13.41
C GLY A 114 -48.65 -17.76 12.80
N THR A 115 -48.82 -17.04 11.69
CA THR A 115 -50.07 -16.87 10.93
C THR A 115 -50.20 -17.83 9.74
N HIS A 116 -49.17 -18.62 9.44
CA HIS A 116 -49.11 -19.54 8.28
C HIS A 116 -49.52 -18.90 6.93
N GLN A 117 -49.17 -17.62 6.73
CA GLN A 117 -49.44 -16.93 5.46
C GLN A 117 -48.30 -17.20 4.46
N GLU A 118 -48.59 -17.25 3.16
CA GLU A 118 -47.55 -17.44 2.13
C GLU A 118 -46.50 -16.31 2.11
N VAL A 119 -46.91 -15.10 2.50
CA VAL A 119 -46.07 -13.90 2.50
C VAL A 119 -46.33 -13.12 3.78
N LEU A 120 -45.26 -12.80 4.51
CA LEU A 120 -45.33 -11.97 5.71
C LEU A 120 -45.07 -10.50 5.37
N SER A 121 -45.83 -9.57 5.95
CA SER A 121 -45.48 -8.15 5.84
C SER A 121 -44.27 -7.82 6.71
N ARG A 122 -43.50 -6.79 6.32
CA ARG A 122 -42.31 -6.36 7.07
C ARG A 122 -42.61 -6.00 8.54
N ALA A 123 -43.77 -5.42 8.83
CA ALA A 123 -44.16 -5.05 10.19
C ALA A 123 -44.42 -6.30 11.06
N GLU A 124 -45.16 -7.27 10.53
CA GLU A 124 -45.40 -8.56 11.20
C GLU A 124 -44.10 -9.33 11.41
N TYR A 125 -43.21 -9.34 10.41
CA TYR A 125 -41.89 -9.96 10.52
C TYR A 125 -41.06 -9.35 11.66
N ILE A 126 -40.98 -8.01 11.73
CA ILE A 126 -40.26 -7.33 12.81
C ILE A 126 -40.84 -7.71 14.18
N GLN A 127 -42.17 -7.77 14.30
CA GLN A 127 -42.82 -8.12 15.56
C GLN A 127 -42.55 -9.58 15.96
N SER A 128 -42.62 -10.52 15.02
CA SER A 128 -42.33 -11.94 15.27
C SER A 128 -40.87 -12.17 15.63
N VAL A 129 -39.93 -11.54 14.92
CA VAL A 129 -38.48 -11.62 15.23
C VAL A 129 -38.17 -11.06 16.62
N LYS A 130 -38.80 -9.94 17.01
CA LYS A 130 -38.64 -9.38 18.36
C LYS A 130 -39.13 -10.30 19.47
N LYS A 131 -40.24 -11.01 19.23
CA LYS A 131 -40.74 -12.02 20.16
C LYS A 131 -39.82 -13.23 20.23
N LEU A 132 -39.29 -13.66 19.08
CA LEU A 132 -38.41 -14.82 18.96
C LEU A 132 -37.07 -14.63 19.67
N ALA A 133 -36.43 -13.47 19.45
CA ALA A 133 -35.10 -13.19 19.98
C ALA A 133 -35.06 -13.10 21.52
N GLY A 134 -36.21 -12.95 22.20
CA GLY A 134 -36.30 -13.04 23.66
C GLY A 134 -35.40 -12.06 24.44
N GLY A 135 -34.89 -11.02 23.78
CA GLY A 135 -33.93 -10.06 24.36
C GLY A 135 -32.47 -10.21 23.88
N ASP A 136 -32.12 -11.22 23.07
CA ASP A 136 -30.82 -11.27 22.39
C ASP A 136 -30.80 -10.25 21.23
N LYS A 137 -30.26 -9.07 21.54
CA LYS A 137 -30.11 -7.94 20.61
C LYS A 137 -29.38 -8.33 19.32
N LEU A 138 -28.45 -9.27 19.38
CA LEU A 138 -27.64 -9.64 18.23
C LEU A 138 -28.39 -10.59 17.29
N GLU A 139 -29.15 -11.52 17.82
CA GLU A 139 -30.06 -12.38 17.04
C GLU A 139 -31.11 -11.52 16.32
N GLU A 140 -31.76 -10.61 17.06
CA GLU A 140 -32.71 -9.65 16.50
C GLU A 140 -32.06 -8.86 15.35
N LYS A 141 -30.87 -8.28 15.57
CA LYS A 141 -30.12 -7.51 14.57
C LYS A 141 -29.87 -8.31 13.29
N LEU A 142 -29.42 -9.55 13.41
CA LEU A 142 -29.04 -10.37 12.26
C LEU A 142 -30.23 -10.77 11.39
N LEU A 143 -31.38 -11.05 12.03
CA LEU A 143 -32.62 -11.44 11.37
C LEU A 143 -33.33 -10.23 10.76
N LEU A 144 -33.43 -9.11 11.49
CA LEU A 144 -33.99 -7.86 10.96
C LEU A 144 -33.23 -7.37 9.73
N ALA A 145 -31.90 -7.50 9.73
CA ALA A 145 -31.08 -7.14 8.59
C ALA A 145 -31.32 -8.06 7.37
N ALA A 146 -31.58 -9.36 7.60
CA ALA A 146 -32.00 -10.28 6.54
C ALA A 146 -33.38 -9.91 5.98
N GLY A 147 -34.35 -9.61 6.84
CA GLY A 147 -35.69 -9.16 6.43
C GLY A 147 -35.66 -7.86 5.63
N LYS A 148 -34.83 -6.88 6.04
CA LYS A 148 -34.68 -5.61 5.32
C LYS A 148 -34.12 -5.78 3.91
N LYS A 149 -33.25 -6.77 3.70
CA LYS A 149 -32.68 -7.08 2.38
C LYS A 149 -33.69 -7.72 1.42
N ILE A 150 -34.67 -8.46 1.95
CA ILE A 150 -35.72 -9.11 1.17
C ILE A 150 -36.72 -8.08 0.65
N GLY A 151 -37.08 -7.11 1.49
CA GLY A 151 -38.02 -6.03 1.16
C GLY A 151 -39.29 -6.05 2.00
N ASP A 152 -40.38 -5.50 1.46
CA ASP A 152 -41.63 -5.32 2.21
C ASP A 152 -42.49 -6.59 2.33
N LYS A 153 -42.27 -7.54 1.41
CA LYS A 153 -42.98 -8.83 1.32
C LYS A 153 -41.97 -9.96 1.48
N ILE A 154 -42.05 -10.69 2.59
CA ILE A 154 -41.08 -11.73 2.94
C ILE A 154 -41.72 -13.10 2.72
N SER A 155 -41.27 -13.83 1.70
CA SER A 155 -41.65 -15.23 1.45
C SER A 155 -40.64 -16.19 2.10
N GLU A 156 -41.08 -17.42 2.35
CA GLU A 156 -40.21 -18.49 2.87
C GLU A 156 -39.00 -18.73 1.95
N THR A 157 -39.24 -18.82 0.64
CA THR A 157 -38.20 -19.11 -0.36
C THR A 157 -37.11 -18.04 -0.38
N GLU A 158 -37.49 -16.76 -0.34
CA GLU A 158 -36.54 -15.66 -0.37
C GLU A 158 -35.80 -15.52 0.97
N PHE A 159 -36.50 -15.74 2.10
CA PHE A 159 -35.87 -15.78 3.42
C PHE A 159 -34.79 -16.85 3.50
N VAL A 160 -35.12 -18.09 3.13
CA VAL A 160 -34.20 -19.23 3.13
C VAL A 160 -32.99 -18.97 2.23
N LYS A 161 -33.23 -18.43 1.04
CA LYS A 161 -32.16 -18.10 0.08
C LYS A 161 -31.23 -17.03 0.62
N VAL A 162 -31.76 -15.92 1.16
CA VAL A 162 -30.94 -14.83 1.73
C VAL A 162 -30.14 -15.32 2.93
N LEU A 163 -30.75 -16.10 3.83
CA LEU A 163 -30.10 -16.61 5.02
C LEU A 163 -28.98 -17.60 4.68
N SER A 164 -29.25 -18.55 3.78
CA SER A 164 -28.28 -19.52 3.30
C SER A 164 -27.06 -18.83 2.68
N LYS A 165 -27.28 -17.90 1.75
CA LYS A 165 -26.20 -17.17 1.08
C LYS A 165 -25.41 -16.29 2.04
N LYS A 166 -26.05 -15.72 3.06
CA LYS A 166 -25.38 -14.94 4.12
C LYS A 166 -24.47 -15.83 4.96
N ILE A 167 -24.96 -16.98 5.39
CA ILE A 167 -24.20 -17.94 6.22
C ILE A 167 -23.00 -18.50 5.47
N GLN A 168 -23.10 -18.68 4.15
CA GLN A 168 -22.01 -19.14 3.30
C GLN A 168 -21.03 -18.03 2.88
N GLY A 169 -21.34 -16.76 3.17
CA GLY A 169 -20.51 -15.61 2.78
C GLY A 169 -20.64 -15.18 1.32
N GLN A 170 -21.65 -15.66 0.59
CA GLN A 170 -21.95 -15.22 -0.78
C GLN A 170 -22.63 -13.84 -0.82
N ILE A 171 -23.33 -13.48 0.25
CA ILE A 171 -24.00 -12.20 0.41
C ILE A 171 -23.54 -11.56 1.71
N THR A 172 -23.13 -10.29 1.64
CA THR A 172 -22.91 -9.45 2.83
C THR A 172 -24.09 -8.49 3.02
N LEU A 173 -24.48 -8.26 4.28
CA LEU A 173 -25.45 -7.24 4.63
C LEU A 173 -24.72 -5.92 4.89
N SER A 174 -25.22 -4.83 4.30
CA SER A 174 -24.64 -3.49 4.49
C SER A 174 -24.83 -3.00 5.94
N PRO A 175 -23.94 -2.13 6.46
CA PRO A 175 -24.09 -1.43 7.74
C PRO A 175 -25.46 -0.75 7.86
N ASP A 176 -25.93 -0.12 6.78
CA ASP A 176 -27.27 0.48 6.71
C ASP A 176 -28.41 -0.52 6.93
N GLU A 177 -28.21 -1.78 6.55
CA GLU A 177 -29.18 -2.86 6.76
C GLU A 177 -29.14 -3.40 8.19
N SER A 178 -28.01 -3.26 8.88
CA SER A 178 -27.74 -3.84 10.20
C SER A 178 -27.75 -2.87 11.38
N SER A 179 -27.84 -1.55 11.16
CA SER A 179 -27.55 -0.56 12.21
C SER A 179 -28.67 -0.37 13.25
N GLU A 180 -28.30 -0.55 14.53
CA GLU A 180 -29.04 -0.17 15.76
C GLU A 180 -29.12 1.34 15.97
N MET A 181 -28.62 2.16 15.03
CA MET A 181 -28.64 3.61 15.16
C MET A 181 -30.06 4.08 15.46
N SER A 182 -30.18 4.88 16.53
CA SER A 182 -31.46 5.39 17.01
C SER A 182 -32.22 6.06 15.85
N VAL A 183 -33.55 5.97 15.87
CA VAL A 183 -34.38 6.65 14.85
C VAL A 183 -34.07 8.15 14.86
N GLU A 184 -33.81 8.71 16.05
CA GLU A 184 -33.34 10.08 16.25
C GLU A 184 -31.99 10.36 15.58
N TYR A 185 -31.00 9.47 15.72
CA TYR A 185 -29.71 9.61 15.01
C TYR A 185 -29.88 9.59 13.50
N LYS A 186 -30.74 8.73 12.94
CA LYS A 186 -30.95 8.65 11.48
C LYS A 186 -31.51 9.95 10.91
N HIS A 187 -32.42 10.61 11.64
CA HIS A 187 -33.04 11.86 11.25
C HIS A 187 -32.26 13.14 11.64
N ALA A 188 -31.23 13.03 12.50
CA ALA A 188 -30.41 14.16 12.92
C ALA A 188 -29.54 14.74 11.78
N GLY A 189 -29.34 16.07 11.81
CA GLY A 189 -28.43 16.78 10.89
C GLY A 189 -26.96 16.38 11.09
N LEU A 190 -26.09 16.65 10.11
CA LEU A 190 -24.68 16.22 10.14
C LEU A 190 -23.93 16.74 11.39
N TYR A 191 -24.21 17.99 11.79
CA TYR A 191 -23.66 18.60 13.00
C TYR A 191 -24.22 17.97 14.29
N GLU A 192 -25.52 17.68 14.32
CA GLU A 192 -26.19 17.09 15.48
C GLU A 192 -25.77 15.61 15.68
N LYS A 193 -25.50 14.87 14.60
CA LYS A 193 -24.88 13.54 14.66
C LYS A 193 -23.54 13.59 15.38
N ILE A 194 -22.65 14.49 14.96
CA ILE A 194 -21.28 14.60 15.52
C ILE A 194 -21.30 15.10 16.98
N THR A 195 -22.16 16.06 17.31
CA THR A 195 -22.15 16.71 18.64
C THR A 195 -22.99 16.00 19.69
N LYS A 196 -24.18 15.51 19.32
CA LYS A 196 -25.15 14.89 20.24
C LYS A 196 -24.99 13.37 20.33
N TYR A 197 -24.48 12.74 19.27
CA TYR A 197 -24.29 11.29 19.19
C TYR A 197 -22.87 10.91 18.71
N PRO A 198 -21.80 11.36 19.40
CA PRO A 198 -20.42 11.15 18.93
C PRO A 198 -20.04 9.66 18.85
N LYS A 199 -20.52 8.84 19.79
CA LYS A 199 -20.24 7.40 19.82
C LYS A 199 -20.93 6.65 18.67
N GLU A 200 -22.20 6.93 18.41
CA GLU A 200 -22.94 6.33 17.29
C GLU A 200 -22.37 6.79 15.95
N THR A 201 -21.95 8.06 15.84
CA THR A 201 -21.25 8.58 14.67
C THR A 201 -19.94 7.87 14.42
N ALA A 202 -19.11 7.67 15.46
CA ALA A 202 -17.83 7.00 15.31
C ALA A 202 -18.00 5.54 14.86
N VAL A 203 -18.98 4.82 15.42
CA VAL A 203 -19.29 3.44 15.01
C VAL A 203 -19.82 3.39 13.58
N ALA A 204 -20.75 4.29 13.22
CA ALA A 204 -21.31 4.36 11.87
C ALA A 204 -20.22 4.66 10.83
N LEU A 205 -19.39 5.67 11.11
CA LEU A 205 -18.30 6.07 10.23
C LEU A 205 -17.28 4.94 10.09
N TYR A 206 -16.91 4.28 11.18
CA TYR A 206 -16.03 3.10 11.14
C TYR A 206 -16.62 1.97 10.29
N GLU A 207 -17.90 1.62 10.47
CA GLU A 207 -18.53 0.53 9.72
C GLU A 207 -18.70 0.87 8.23
N THR A 208 -19.12 2.09 7.89
CA THR A 208 -19.25 2.55 6.50
C THR A 208 -17.90 2.66 5.81
N SER A 209 -16.88 3.21 6.49
CA SER A 209 -15.52 3.28 5.93
C SER A 209 -14.94 1.90 5.72
N LEU A 210 -15.10 0.98 6.68
CA LEU A 210 -14.63 -0.39 6.57
C LEU A 210 -15.30 -1.13 5.41
N GLU A 211 -16.62 -0.95 5.22
CA GLU A 211 -17.34 -1.54 4.09
C GLU A 211 -16.88 -0.96 2.75
N TYR A 212 -16.75 0.37 2.65
CA TYR A 212 -16.31 1.04 1.44
C TYR A 212 -14.90 0.58 1.04
N VAL A 213 -13.95 0.60 1.98
CA VAL A 213 -12.59 0.08 1.75
C VAL A 213 -12.62 -1.41 1.41
N SER A 214 -13.51 -2.18 2.03
CA SER A 214 -13.58 -3.60 1.73
C SER A 214 -14.11 -3.90 0.32
N LYS A 215 -15.07 -3.13 -0.19
CA LYS A 215 -15.70 -3.35 -1.51
C LYS A 215 -14.93 -2.70 -2.64
N GLU A 216 -14.57 -1.43 -2.47
CA GLU A 216 -14.00 -0.57 -3.52
C GLU A 216 -12.52 -0.24 -3.29
N GLY A 217 -11.95 -0.57 -2.12
CA GLY A 217 -10.60 -0.13 -1.76
C GLY A 217 -9.52 -0.63 -2.71
N LEU A 218 -9.62 -1.88 -3.19
CA LEU A 218 -8.64 -2.43 -4.12
C LEU A 218 -8.79 -1.78 -5.51
N ASP A 219 -10.03 -1.58 -5.96
CA ASP A 219 -10.32 -0.89 -7.23
C ASP A 219 -9.88 0.58 -7.18
N PHE A 220 -10.02 1.24 -6.03
CA PHE A 220 -9.52 2.59 -5.81
C PHE A 220 -7.98 2.66 -5.94
N VAL A 221 -7.27 1.74 -5.29
CA VAL A 221 -5.80 1.65 -5.42
C VAL A 221 -5.38 1.31 -6.85
N MET A 222 -6.12 0.44 -7.55
CA MET A 222 -5.84 0.14 -8.96
C MET A 222 -6.15 1.31 -9.88
N LYS A 223 -7.18 2.13 -9.59
CA LYS A 223 -7.47 3.38 -10.33
C LYS A 223 -6.37 4.45 -10.13
N MET A 224 -5.65 4.42 -9.00
CA MET A 224 -4.47 5.25 -8.76
C MET A 224 -3.26 4.84 -9.63
N ILE A 225 -3.31 3.71 -10.32
CA ILE A 225 -2.36 3.32 -11.36
C ILE A 225 -2.93 3.80 -12.69
N PRO A 226 -2.52 4.97 -13.22
CA PRO A 226 -3.09 5.49 -14.46
C PRO A 226 -2.60 4.67 -15.68
N SER A 227 -3.06 3.44 -15.86
CA SER A 227 -2.56 2.49 -16.86
C SER A 227 -2.47 3.08 -18.27
N ASN A 228 -3.54 3.70 -18.77
CA ASN A 228 -3.58 4.27 -20.12
C ASN A 228 -2.78 5.59 -20.26
N GLN A 229 -2.68 6.37 -19.18
CA GLN A 229 -1.87 7.59 -19.20
C GLN A 229 -0.40 7.28 -18.92
N ILE A 230 -0.07 6.20 -18.20
CA ILE A 230 1.30 5.75 -17.96
C ILE A 230 1.92 5.36 -19.29
N TYR A 231 1.29 4.59 -20.17
CA TYR A 231 1.92 4.25 -21.45
C TYR A 231 2.22 5.49 -22.32
N LEU A 232 1.30 6.46 -22.37
CA LEU A 232 1.49 7.69 -23.13
C LEU A 232 2.51 8.63 -22.47
N LEU A 233 2.38 8.85 -21.16
CA LEU A 233 3.20 9.75 -20.36
C LEU A 233 4.60 9.17 -20.15
N SER A 234 4.74 7.85 -19.95
CA SER A 234 6.05 7.17 -19.91
C SER A 234 6.74 7.24 -21.27
N VAL A 235 6.05 7.06 -22.40
CA VAL A 235 6.67 7.27 -23.73
C VAL A 235 7.10 8.74 -23.91
N PHE A 236 6.31 9.72 -23.48
CA PHE A 236 6.69 11.15 -23.53
C PHE A 236 7.80 11.52 -22.53
N PHE A 237 7.84 10.89 -21.35
CA PHE A 237 8.82 11.16 -20.28
C PHE A 237 10.16 10.47 -20.59
N ILE A 238 10.13 9.22 -21.08
CA ILE A 238 11.28 8.45 -21.58
C ILE A 238 11.91 9.11 -22.82
N TYR A 239 11.10 9.67 -23.72
CA TYR A 239 11.61 10.37 -24.91
C TYR A 239 12.21 11.75 -24.59
N SER A 240 11.75 12.41 -23.51
CA SER A 240 12.05 13.84 -23.33
C SER A 240 13.16 14.18 -22.33
N PHE A 241 13.33 13.53 -21.16
CA PHE A 241 14.22 14.12 -20.14
C PHE A 241 14.74 13.24 -18.99
N ILE A 242 14.45 11.93 -18.91
CA ILE A 242 14.84 11.17 -17.71
C ILE A 242 16.23 10.53 -17.84
N SER A 243 17.16 10.94 -16.98
CA SER A 243 18.39 10.18 -16.72
C SER A 243 18.03 8.82 -16.11
N ALA A 244 18.70 7.73 -16.51
CA ALA A 244 18.47 6.38 -15.97
C ALA A 244 18.43 6.35 -14.41
N ALA A 245 19.29 7.14 -13.76
CA ALA A 245 19.34 7.29 -12.29
C ALA A 245 18.00 7.72 -11.65
N LEU A 246 17.24 8.61 -12.29
CA LEU A 246 15.94 9.08 -11.77
C LEU A 246 14.86 7.99 -11.84
N ILE A 247 14.90 7.12 -12.88
CA ILE A 247 13.97 5.98 -12.98
C ILE A 247 14.23 5.01 -11.84
N PHE A 248 15.49 4.65 -11.60
CA PHE A 248 15.87 3.74 -10.52
C PHE A 248 15.57 4.30 -9.12
N GLN A 249 15.51 5.62 -8.96
CA GLN A 249 15.14 6.23 -7.67
C GLN A 249 13.61 6.31 -7.48
N VAL A 250 12.84 6.65 -8.52
CA VAL A 250 11.40 6.93 -8.39
C VAL A 250 10.54 5.67 -8.51
N VAL A 251 10.87 4.76 -9.43
CA VAL A 251 10.02 3.59 -9.70
C VAL A 251 9.89 2.66 -8.49
N PRO A 252 10.98 2.25 -7.82
CA PRO A 252 10.88 1.42 -6.61
C PRO A 252 10.08 2.11 -5.50
N LEU A 253 10.24 3.43 -5.35
CA LEU A 253 9.52 4.20 -4.33
C LEU A 253 8.01 4.21 -4.57
N VAL A 254 7.58 4.39 -5.82
CA VAL A 254 6.14 4.33 -6.19
C VAL A 254 5.59 2.92 -5.97
N ILE A 255 6.32 1.88 -6.39
CA ILE A 255 5.92 0.48 -6.18
C ILE A 255 5.81 0.17 -4.67
N PHE A 256 6.73 0.68 -3.85
CA PHE A 256 6.71 0.53 -2.41
C PHE A 256 5.43 1.11 -1.77
N TYR A 257 5.07 2.36 -2.07
CA TYR A 257 3.85 2.95 -1.52
C TYR A 257 2.57 2.30 -2.04
N LEU A 258 2.55 1.87 -3.31
CA LEU A 258 1.42 1.16 -3.90
C LEU A 258 1.21 -0.19 -3.20
N THR A 259 2.29 -0.98 -3.06
CA THR A 259 2.23 -2.30 -2.40
C THR A 259 1.88 -2.18 -0.92
N LEU A 260 2.41 -1.19 -0.21
CA LEU A 260 2.03 -0.90 1.18
C LEU A 260 0.54 -0.57 1.30
N SER A 261 0.00 0.21 0.36
CA SER A 261 -1.43 0.54 0.30
C SER A 261 -2.29 -0.69 0.02
N VAL A 262 -1.88 -1.56 -0.92
CA VAL A 262 -2.57 -2.83 -1.20
C VAL A 262 -2.57 -3.72 0.06
N MET A 263 -1.45 -3.83 0.77
CA MET A 263 -1.38 -4.60 2.02
C MET A 263 -2.25 -3.99 3.14
N GLY A 264 -2.31 -2.67 3.25
CA GLY A 264 -3.23 -1.97 4.16
C GLY A 264 -4.71 -2.20 3.85
N VAL A 265 -5.10 -2.13 2.57
CA VAL A 265 -6.50 -2.38 2.15
C VAL A 265 -6.90 -3.84 2.34
N THR A 266 -6.03 -4.78 1.96
CA THR A 266 -6.31 -6.21 2.09
C THR A 266 -6.43 -6.64 3.55
N THR A 267 -5.68 -6.04 4.47
CA THR A 267 -5.83 -6.32 5.91
C THR A 267 -7.13 -5.78 6.48
N LEU A 268 -7.59 -4.60 6.05
CA LEU A 268 -8.93 -4.10 6.38
C LEU A 268 -10.04 -5.02 5.82
N GLN A 269 -9.88 -5.53 4.60
CA GLN A 269 -10.77 -6.55 4.03
C GLN A 269 -10.81 -7.83 4.87
N MET A 270 -9.67 -8.27 5.43
CA MET A 270 -9.61 -9.42 6.33
C MET A 270 -10.39 -9.16 7.62
N PHE A 271 -10.25 -7.98 8.24
CA PHE A 271 -11.04 -7.61 9.42
C PHE A 271 -12.55 -7.62 9.13
N TYR A 272 -12.95 -7.05 8.01
CA TYR A 272 -14.35 -7.05 7.59
C TYR A 272 -14.89 -8.48 7.41
N LYS A 273 -14.17 -9.32 6.67
CA LYS A 273 -14.56 -10.72 6.43
C LYS A 273 -14.58 -11.55 7.70
N LYS A 274 -13.64 -11.33 8.63
CA LYS A 274 -13.61 -12.00 9.93
C LYS A 274 -14.81 -11.62 10.79
N LYS A 275 -15.15 -10.32 10.86
CA LYS A 275 -16.37 -9.86 11.53
C LYS A 275 -17.62 -10.54 10.94
N LYS A 276 -17.70 -10.63 9.60
CA LYS A 276 -18.82 -11.30 8.91
C LYS A 276 -18.84 -12.82 9.12
N LEU A 277 -17.69 -13.48 9.21
CA LEU A 277 -17.59 -14.89 9.60
C LEU A 277 -18.17 -15.12 11.00
N ASN A 278 -17.87 -14.23 11.96
CA ASN A 278 -18.41 -14.31 13.32
C ASN A 278 -19.93 -14.12 13.34
N GLU A 279 -20.47 -13.17 12.56
CA GLU A 279 -21.92 -13.00 12.37
C GLU A 279 -22.57 -14.24 11.75
N ALA A 280 -21.96 -14.82 10.71
CA ALA A 280 -22.44 -16.03 10.04
C ALA A 280 -22.39 -17.26 10.97
N SER A 281 -21.34 -17.42 11.77
CA SER A 281 -21.22 -18.51 12.74
C SER A 281 -22.28 -18.42 13.84
N LYS A 282 -22.59 -17.20 14.32
CA LYS A 282 -23.66 -17.01 15.30
C LYS A 282 -25.02 -17.34 14.71
N LEU A 283 -25.24 -16.94 13.46
CA LEU A 283 -26.47 -17.28 12.75
C LEU A 283 -26.61 -18.79 12.50
N ALA A 284 -25.52 -19.49 12.20
CA ALA A 284 -25.50 -20.94 12.10
C ALA A 284 -25.78 -21.62 13.46
N ASN A 285 -25.27 -21.07 14.58
CA ASN A 285 -25.61 -21.53 15.92
C ASN A 285 -27.11 -21.36 16.23
N ILE A 286 -27.71 -20.25 15.82
CA ILE A 286 -29.17 -20.03 15.95
C ILE A 286 -29.92 -21.09 15.15
N LEU A 287 -29.56 -21.32 13.88
CA LEU A 287 -30.21 -22.33 13.05
C LEU A 287 -30.08 -23.75 13.61
N LYS A 288 -28.99 -24.06 14.29
CA LYS A 288 -28.80 -25.35 14.96
C LYS A 288 -29.87 -25.64 16.02
N THR A 289 -30.52 -24.62 16.59
CA THR A 289 -31.66 -24.81 17.52
C THR A 289 -32.93 -25.31 16.81
N TYR A 290 -33.04 -25.07 15.50
CA TYR A 290 -34.19 -25.45 14.67
C TYR A 290 -33.97 -26.74 13.86
N ASP A 291 -32.72 -27.17 13.71
CA ASP A 291 -32.35 -28.45 13.09
C ASP A 291 -30.98 -28.92 13.60
N VAL A 292 -30.94 -30.14 14.16
CA VAL A 292 -29.72 -30.76 14.71
C VAL A 292 -28.68 -31.04 13.60
N GLY A 293 -29.12 -31.14 12.34
CA GLY A 293 -28.23 -31.42 11.19
C GLY A 293 -27.26 -30.30 10.83
N VAL A 294 -27.40 -29.08 11.36
CA VAL A 294 -26.52 -27.95 11.01
C VAL A 294 -25.15 -28.08 11.68
N ASP A 295 -24.12 -28.38 10.87
CA ASP A 295 -22.73 -28.32 11.30
C ASP A 295 -22.15 -26.90 11.14
N VAL A 296 -22.00 -26.23 12.27
CA VAL A 296 -21.43 -24.89 12.39
C VAL A 296 -19.96 -24.86 12.00
N GLU A 297 -19.20 -25.93 12.28
CA GLU A 297 -17.78 -25.98 11.95
C GLU A 297 -17.57 -26.15 10.45
N GLN A 298 -18.36 -26.98 9.78
CA GLN A 298 -18.31 -27.09 8.31
C GLN A 298 -18.74 -25.78 7.63
N THR A 299 -19.73 -25.09 8.19
CA THR A 299 -20.18 -23.77 7.72
C THR A 299 -19.08 -22.71 7.80
N LYS A 300 -18.37 -22.61 8.93
CA LYS A 300 -17.19 -21.73 9.07
C LYS A 300 -16.12 -22.04 8.03
N SER A 301 -15.92 -23.32 7.74
CA SER A 301 -14.98 -23.79 6.72
C SER A 301 -15.31 -23.20 5.35
N GLN A 302 -16.57 -23.37 4.93
CA GLN A 302 -17.04 -22.93 3.63
C GLN A 302 -16.94 -21.41 3.47
N PHE A 303 -17.36 -20.67 4.50
CA PHE A 303 -17.24 -19.22 4.52
C PHE A 303 -15.78 -18.78 4.37
N THR A 304 -14.86 -19.41 5.12
CA THR A 304 -13.44 -19.05 5.08
C THR A 304 -12.86 -19.22 3.68
N TRP A 305 -13.19 -20.33 3.00
CA TRP A 305 -12.79 -20.59 1.61
C TRP A 305 -13.29 -19.51 0.65
N ASN A 306 -14.57 -19.16 0.71
CA ASN A 306 -15.15 -18.10 -0.13
C ASN A 306 -14.52 -16.71 0.15
N SER A 307 -13.89 -16.56 1.31
CA SER A 307 -13.36 -15.30 1.79
C SER A 307 -11.83 -15.15 1.63
N LEU A 308 -11.13 -16.16 1.09
CA LEU A 308 -9.66 -16.26 1.10
C LEU A 308 -8.91 -15.22 0.24
N ALA A 309 -9.54 -14.65 -0.78
CA ALA A 309 -8.88 -13.80 -1.78
C ALA A 309 -7.95 -12.69 -1.22
N PRO A 310 -8.31 -11.91 -0.17
CA PRO A 310 -7.44 -10.86 0.37
C PRO A 310 -6.14 -11.40 0.97
N TYR A 311 -6.14 -12.63 1.50
CA TYR A 311 -4.93 -13.27 2.01
C TYR A 311 -3.96 -13.56 0.87
N LEU A 312 -4.46 -14.09 -0.26
CA LEU A 312 -3.62 -14.37 -1.42
C LEU A 312 -3.00 -13.09 -2.00
N VAL A 313 -3.78 -12.00 -2.08
CA VAL A 313 -3.28 -10.71 -2.55
C VAL A 313 -2.23 -10.13 -1.58
N PHE A 314 -2.46 -10.25 -0.27
CA PHE A 314 -1.50 -9.81 0.75
C PHE A 314 -0.15 -10.53 0.63
N PHE A 315 -0.16 -11.87 0.55
CA PHE A 315 1.08 -12.65 0.42
C PHE A 315 1.75 -12.46 -0.95
N GLY A 316 1.00 -12.16 -2.01
CA GLY A 316 1.56 -11.78 -3.30
C GLY A 316 2.21 -10.39 -3.30
N ALA A 317 1.66 -9.44 -2.54
CA ALA A 317 2.19 -8.08 -2.43
C ALA A 317 3.42 -7.97 -1.52
N LEU A 318 3.55 -8.86 -0.53
CA LEU A 318 4.62 -8.83 0.48
C LEU A 318 6.05 -8.89 -0.13
N PRO A 319 6.40 -9.85 -1.02
CA PRO A 319 7.73 -9.86 -1.65
C PRO A 319 8.00 -8.60 -2.48
N LEU A 320 6.98 -8.09 -3.18
CA LEU A 320 7.09 -6.85 -3.96
C LEU A 320 7.39 -5.65 -3.05
N LEU A 321 6.75 -5.57 -1.87
CA LEU A 321 7.04 -4.54 -0.87
C LEU A 321 8.49 -4.63 -0.37
N VAL A 322 8.97 -5.83 -0.04
CA VAL A 322 10.34 -6.03 0.49
C VAL A 322 11.41 -5.66 -0.55
N VAL A 323 11.25 -6.13 -1.79
CA VAL A 323 12.18 -5.82 -2.88
C VAL A 323 12.16 -4.33 -3.22
N SER A 324 10.97 -3.72 -3.32
CA SER A 324 10.84 -2.29 -3.62
C SER A 324 11.37 -1.40 -2.50
N PHE A 325 11.17 -1.78 -1.23
CA PHE A 325 11.79 -1.11 -0.08
C PHE A 325 13.32 -1.14 -0.18
N SER A 326 13.88 -2.31 -0.51
CA SER A 326 15.33 -2.44 -0.58
C SER A 326 15.97 -1.60 -1.67
N LEU A 327 15.33 -1.51 -2.83
CA LEU A 327 15.79 -0.70 -3.97
C LEU A 327 15.53 0.81 -3.78
N SER A 328 14.64 1.19 -2.86
CA SER A 328 14.28 2.59 -2.65
C SER A 328 15.31 3.33 -1.80
N ASN A 329 15.46 4.64 -2.05
CA ASN A 329 16.23 5.50 -1.17
C ASN A 329 15.44 5.79 0.12
N LYS A 330 16.04 5.46 1.27
CA LYS A 330 15.40 5.43 2.58
C LYS A 330 15.08 6.83 3.11
N ASN A 331 15.74 7.86 2.60
CA ASN A 331 15.49 9.26 2.98
C ASN A 331 14.09 9.77 2.57
N TYR A 332 13.48 9.15 1.56
CA TYR A 332 12.13 9.51 1.07
C TYR A 332 11.01 8.69 1.70
N ILE A 333 11.35 7.75 2.59
CA ILE A 333 10.40 6.87 3.26
C ILE A 333 10.33 7.30 4.73
N PRO A 334 9.14 7.62 5.26
CA PRO A 334 8.94 7.90 6.68
C PRO A 334 8.99 6.59 7.48
N CYS A 335 10.19 6.02 7.61
CA CYS A 335 10.41 4.70 8.22
C CYS A 335 9.87 4.62 9.65
N SER A 336 9.99 5.69 10.43
CA SER A 336 9.48 5.72 11.82
C SER A 336 7.96 5.56 11.90
N GLU A 337 7.22 6.26 11.05
CA GLU A 337 5.77 6.24 11.02
C GLU A 337 5.27 4.89 10.49
N ILE A 338 5.88 4.39 9.41
CA ILE A 338 5.53 3.09 8.85
C ILE A 338 5.87 1.96 9.84
N CYS A 339 6.99 2.04 10.56
CA CYS A 339 7.35 1.09 11.61
C CYS A 339 6.27 1.02 12.70
N VAL A 340 5.83 2.16 13.23
CA VAL A 340 4.74 2.23 14.22
C VAL A 340 3.44 1.67 13.65
N LEU A 341 3.11 2.01 12.40
CA LEU A 341 1.92 1.48 11.71
C LEU A 341 1.97 -0.05 11.62
N CYS A 342 3.09 -0.63 11.19
CA CYS A 342 3.28 -2.08 11.09
C CYS A 342 3.15 -2.78 12.45
N GLY A 343 3.72 -2.19 13.51
CA GLY A 343 3.59 -2.71 14.88
C GLY A 343 2.15 -2.70 15.39
N VAL A 344 1.44 -1.58 15.19
CA VAL A 344 0.02 -1.45 15.54
C VAL A 344 -0.84 -2.42 14.74
N LEU A 345 -0.62 -2.52 13.42
CA LEU A 345 -1.35 -3.46 12.56
C LEU A 345 -1.06 -4.91 12.96
N SER A 346 0.16 -5.26 13.34
CA SER A 346 0.48 -6.60 13.86
C SER A 346 -0.32 -6.92 15.12
N ALA A 347 -0.34 -6.02 16.10
CA ALA A 347 -1.12 -6.19 17.33
C ALA A 347 -2.63 -6.30 17.07
N ILE A 348 -3.18 -5.45 16.20
CA ILE A 348 -4.60 -5.49 15.81
C ILE A 348 -4.89 -6.79 15.05
N CYS A 349 -4.00 -7.24 14.15
CA CYS A 349 -4.15 -8.51 13.45
C CYS A 349 -4.23 -9.68 14.41
N PHE A 350 -3.37 -9.73 15.43
CA PHE A 350 -3.41 -10.78 16.43
C PHE A 350 -4.76 -10.83 17.17
N VAL A 351 -5.26 -9.69 17.64
CA VAL A 351 -6.52 -9.62 18.40
C VAL A 351 -7.74 -9.83 17.53
N ALA A 352 -7.75 -9.26 16.32
CA ALA A 352 -8.95 -9.24 15.47
C ALA A 352 -9.10 -10.51 14.62
N LEU A 353 -8.01 -11.15 14.17
CA LEU A 353 -8.08 -12.32 13.29
C LEU A 353 -8.02 -13.66 14.02
N SER A 354 -7.45 -13.72 15.23
CA SER A 354 -7.34 -14.97 15.99
C SER A 354 -8.70 -15.43 16.54
N ASP A 355 -9.04 -16.71 16.36
CA ASP A 355 -10.29 -17.32 16.87
C ASP A 355 -10.18 -17.75 18.34
N SER A 356 -8.99 -18.14 18.77
CA SER A 356 -8.71 -18.59 20.14
C SER A 356 -7.26 -18.25 20.50
N TYR A 357 -7.05 -17.76 21.72
CA TYR A 357 -5.71 -17.52 22.27
C TYR A 357 -5.07 -18.85 22.68
N ASP A 358 -4.87 -19.74 21.70
CA ASP A 358 -4.23 -21.03 21.94
C ASP A 358 -2.80 -20.77 22.39
N LEU A 359 -2.34 -21.51 23.41
CA LEU A 359 -0.98 -21.40 23.96
C LEU A 359 0.10 -21.46 22.86
N LEU A 360 -0.18 -22.21 21.79
CA LEU A 360 0.69 -22.37 20.62
C LEU A 360 0.86 -21.06 19.81
N THR A 361 -0.21 -20.26 19.66
CA THR A 361 -0.15 -18.95 18.98
C THR A 361 0.64 -17.94 19.80
N LEU A 362 0.47 -17.96 21.13
CA LEU A 362 1.21 -17.10 22.06
C LEU A 362 2.69 -17.48 22.10
N LEU A 363 2.99 -18.79 22.10
CA LEU A 363 4.35 -19.31 22.01
C LEU A 363 5.04 -18.87 20.72
N SER A 364 4.35 -18.94 19.58
CA SER A 364 4.89 -18.44 18.30
C SER A 364 5.22 -16.95 18.34
N LEU A 365 4.33 -16.11 18.89
CA LEU A 365 4.58 -14.68 19.04
C LEU A 365 5.75 -14.39 19.98
N PHE A 366 5.83 -15.12 21.09
CA PHE A 366 6.93 -15.01 22.03
C PHE A 366 8.27 -15.40 21.37
N CYS A 367 8.29 -16.47 20.59
CA CYS A 367 9.48 -16.89 19.84
C CYS A 367 9.86 -15.85 18.77
N ASN A 368 8.89 -15.26 18.07
CA ASN A 368 9.12 -14.19 17.09
C ASN A 368 9.66 -12.91 17.76
N PHE A 369 9.18 -12.57 18.95
CA PHE A 369 9.72 -11.48 19.74
C PHE A 369 11.15 -11.76 20.21
N LEU A 370 11.42 -12.97 20.71
CA LEU A 370 12.76 -13.40 21.12
C LEU A 370 13.76 -13.38 19.95
N SER A 371 13.35 -13.83 18.76
CA SER A 371 14.22 -13.77 17.56
C SER A 371 14.49 -12.34 17.11
N ALA A 372 13.62 -11.39 17.46
CA ALA A 372 13.75 -9.98 17.07
C ALA A 372 14.58 -9.13 18.05
N LEU A 373 14.89 -9.64 19.25
CA LEU A 373 15.65 -8.91 20.27
C LEU A 373 16.98 -8.33 19.77
N PRO A 374 17.80 -9.05 18.98
CA PRO A 374 19.07 -8.50 18.48
C PRO A 374 18.89 -7.18 17.71
N THR A 375 17.86 -7.13 16.85
CA THR A 375 17.57 -5.95 16.01
C THR A 375 17.17 -4.74 16.86
N PHE A 376 16.34 -4.93 17.89
CA PHE A 376 15.92 -3.86 18.79
C PHE A 376 17.08 -3.30 19.60
N PHE A 377 17.92 -4.18 20.13
CA PHE A 377 18.93 -3.81 21.11
C PHE A 377 20.23 -3.31 20.50
N HIS A 378 20.56 -3.70 19.26
CA HIS A 378 21.66 -3.09 18.50
C HIS A 378 21.49 -1.56 18.35
N HIS A 379 20.25 -1.07 18.30
CA HIS A 379 19.92 0.36 18.14
C HIS A 379 19.47 1.05 19.45
N PHE A 380 19.59 0.37 20.59
CA PHE A 380 19.21 0.91 21.89
C PHE A 380 20.36 1.75 22.51
N PRO A 381 20.08 2.90 23.14
CA PRO A 381 21.12 3.70 23.79
C PRO A 381 21.83 2.89 24.89
N GLN A 382 23.17 2.90 24.87
CA GLN A 382 24.01 2.08 25.75
C GLN A 382 23.89 2.53 27.22
N ILE A 383 23.05 1.84 28.00
CA ILE A 383 22.97 1.98 29.46
C ILE A 383 23.77 0.84 30.10
N PRO A 384 24.88 1.13 30.82
CA PRO A 384 25.93 0.15 31.14
C PRO A 384 25.50 -1.06 31.99
N PHE A 385 24.47 -0.92 32.83
CA PHE A 385 23.94 -2.03 33.62
C PHE A 385 22.95 -2.91 32.82
N LEU A 386 22.15 -2.28 31.95
CA LEU A 386 21.12 -2.96 31.16
C LEU A 386 21.74 -3.74 29.98
N THR A 387 22.76 -3.17 29.34
CA THR A 387 23.45 -3.78 28.18
C THR A 387 24.14 -5.09 28.56
N LYS A 388 24.75 -5.18 29.74
CA LYS A 388 25.48 -6.39 30.17
C LYS A 388 24.57 -7.61 30.40
N MET A 389 23.35 -7.38 30.90
CA MET A 389 22.33 -8.43 31.01
C MET A 389 21.70 -8.77 29.65
N LEU A 390 21.55 -7.77 28.77
CA LEU A 390 21.00 -7.93 27.42
C LEU A 390 21.89 -8.79 26.51
N HIS A 391 23.21 -8.57 26.52
CA HIS A 391 24.15 -9.29 25.64
C HIS A 391 24.06 -10.82 25.76
N ILE A 392 23.72 -11.34 26.95
CA ILE A 392 23.51 -12.78 27.19
C ILE A 392 22.33 -13.33 26.38
N PHE A 393 21.30 -12.51 26.15
CA PHE A 393 20.07 -12.89 25.44
C PHE A 393 20.06 -12.45 23.96
N THR A 394 20.87 -11.45 23.58
CA THR A 394 20.87 -10.86 22.24
C THR A 394 21.98 -11.37 21.34
N ASP A 395 23.15 -11.68 21.89
CA ASP A 395 24.30 -12.01 21.06
C ASP A 395 24.28 -13.48 20.65
N ALA A 396 24.87 -13.76 19.49
CA ALA A 396 25.12 -15.14 19.07
C ALA A 396 26.15 -15.77 20.02
N LEU A 397 25.87 -16.97 20.52
CA LEU A 397 26.83 -17.75 21.32
C LEU A 397 28.01 -18.17 20.44
N PHE A 398 27.73 -18.53 19.18
CA PHE A 398 28.73 -18.89 18.18
C PHE A 398 28.31 -18.38 16.79
N THR A 399 29.26 -17.85 16.02
CA THR A 399 29.08 -17.43 14.63
C THR A 399 29.96 -18.28 13.72
N ILE A 400 29.36 -19.01 12.79
CA ILE A 400 30.07 -19.89 11.84
C ILE A 400 30.09 -19.20 10.47
N PRO A 401 31.26 -18.76 9.96
CA PRO A 401 31.36 -18.24 8.60
C PRO A 401 31.33 -19.39 7.59
N CYS A 402 30.37 -19.36 6.65
CA CYS A 402 30.18 -20.42 5.65
C CYS A 402 30.85 -20.13 4.29
N GLY A 403 31.62 -19.05 4.17
CA GLY A 403 32.20 -18.61 2.89
C GLY A 403 31.18 -17.90 1.99
N SER A 404 31.66 -17.11 1.02
CA SER A 404 30.83 -16.31 0.09
C SER A 404 29.88 -15.30 0.76
N GLY A 405 30.26 -14.73 1.91
CA GLY A 405 29.47 -13.70 2.61
C GLY A 405 28.35 -14.24 3.53
N PHE A 406 28.22 -15.56 3.72
CA PHE A 406 27.21 -16.13 4.63
C PHE A 406 27.78 -16.37 6.04
N GLN A 407 27.03 -15.93 7.05
CA GLN A 407 27.32 -16.15 8.46
C GLN A 407 26.13 -16.82 9.15
N ILE A 408 26.36 -17.94 9.83
CA ILE A 408 25.33 -18.62 10.63
C ILE A 408 25.53 -18.25 12.09
N HIS A 409 24.49 -17.69 12.70
CA HIS A 409 24.50 -17.31 14.10
C HIS A 409 23.73 -18.33 14.92
N VAL A 410 24.37 -18.87 15.96
CA VAL A 410 23.75 -19.82 16.89
C VAL A 410 23.65 -19.14 18.25
N GLY A 411 22.42 -18.81 18.65
CA GLY A 411 22.10 -18.22 19.95
C GLY A 411 20.65 -18.45 20.33
N ILE A 412 20.21 -17.88 21.46
CA ILE A 412 18.80 -17.94 21.89
C ILE A 412 17.85 -17.38 20.80
N PRO A 413 18.15 -16.25 20.13
CA PRO A 413 17.33 -15.73 19.03
C PRO A 413 17.19 -16.70 17.86
N SER A 414 18.29 -17.39 17.49
CA SER A 414 18.30 -18.36 16.38
C SER A 414 17.55 -19.64 16.70
N ILE A 415 17.62 -20.11 17.95
CA ILE A 415 16.83 -21.28 18.42
C ILE A 415 15.34 -20.91 18.44
N ALA A 416 14.99 -19.72 18.93
CA ALA A 416 13.63 -19.23 18.89
C ALA A 416 13.11 -19.14 17.45
N TYR A 417 13.96 -18.65 16.52
CA TYR A 417 13.64 -18.60 15.09
C TYR A 417 13.37 -19.99 14.49
N LEU A 418 14.18 -21.01 14.82
CA LEU A 418 13.99 -22.40 14.38
C LEU A 418 12.72 -23.04 14.95
N LEU A 419 12.23 -22.60 16.12
CA LEU A 419 11.01 -23.11 16.72
C LEU A 419 9.75 -22.62 15.98
N ILE A 420 9.79 -21.43 15.37
CA ILE A 420 8.65 -20.81 14.67
C ILE A 420 8.07 -21.72 13.56
N PRO A 421 8.85 -22.24 12.59
CA PRO A 421 8.31 -23.12 11.54
C PRO A 421 7.78 -24.45 12.10
N LEU A 422 8.38 -24.99 13.16
CA LEU A 422 7.86 -26.20 13.82
C LEU A 422 6.47 -25.94 14.43
N VAL A 423 6.31 -24.81 15.12
CA VAL A 423 5.03 -24.37 15.67
C VAL A 423 3.99 -24.17 14.55
N PHE A 424 4.39 -23.58 13.41
CA PHE A 424 3.50 -23.41 12.25
C PHE A 424 3.03 -24.74 11.66
N ILE A 425 3.91 -25.76 11.57
CA ILE A 425 3.53 -27.10 11.10
C ILE A 425 2.53 -27.74 12.06
N ILE A 426 2.74 -27.61 13.38
CA ILE A 426 1.82 -28.14 14.38
C ILE A 426 0.46 -27.43 14.27
N MET A 427 0.44 -26.10 14.12
CA MET A 427 -0.79 -25.31 13.91
C MET A 427 -1.53 -25.73 12.62
N ALA A 428 -0.78 -25.98 11.54
CA ALA A 428 -1.34 -26.45 10.27
C ALA A 428 -1.97 -27.84 10.37
N ALA A 429 -1.29 -28.78 11.05
CA ALA A 429 -1.71 -30.18 11.14
C ALA A 429 -2.98 -30.41 11.99
N GLN A 430 -3.41 -29.41 12.77
CA GLN A 430 -4.61 -29.52 13.58
C GLN A 430 -5.88 -29.80 12.74
N LYS A 431 -6.76 -30.65 13.28
CA LYS A 431 -8.10 -30.95 12.73
C LYS A 431 -8.08 -31.35 11.25
N SER A 432 -7.22 -32.29 10.86
CA SER A 432 -7.09 -32.80 9.48
C SER A 432 -6.73 -31.68 8.49
N TRP A 433 -5.65 -30.94 8.77
CA TRP A 433 -5.14 -29.83 7.95
C TRP A 433 -6.07 -28.62 7.80
N LYS A 434 -7.24 -28.63 8.44
CA LYS A 434 -8.16 -27.49 8.48
C LYS A 434 -7.56 -26.31 9.29
N GLY A 435 -6.54 -26.57 10.12
CA GLY A 435 -5.78 -25.55 10.85
C GLY A 435 -5.02 -24.57 9.97
N VAL A 436 -4.68 -24.95 8.73
CA VAL A 436 -3.93 -24.10 7.78
C VAL A 436 -4.62 -22.76 7.55
N TYR A 437 -5.87 -22.77 7.07
CA TYR A 437 -6.58 -21.54 6.72
C TYR A 437 -7.30 -20.90 7.91
N ARG A 438 -7.54 -21.65 9.00
CA ARG A 438 -8.26 -21.14 10.17
C ARG A 438 -7.34 -20.48 11.20
N VAL A 439 -6.16 -21.04 11.40
CA VAL A 439 -5.26 -20.66 12.49
C VAL A 439 -3.94 -20.13 11.93
N LEU A 440 -3.29 -20.88 11.03
CA LEU A 440 -1.97 -20.51 10.52
C LEU A 440 -2.01 -19.26 9.62
N VAL A 441 -2.84 -19.23 8.58
CA VAL A 441 -2.91 -18.12 7.61
C VAL A 441 -3.17 -16.76 8.27
N PRO A 442 -4.16 -16.61 9.17
CA PRO A 442 -4.36 -15.34 9.86
C PRO A 442 -3.20 -14.94 10.78
N HIS A 443 -2.55 -15.92 11.42
CA HIS A 443 -1.37 -15.69 12.26
C HIS A 443 -0.14 -15.26 11.44
N LEU A 444 0.02 -15.81 10.24
CA LEU A 444 1.08 -15.40 9.31
C LEU A 444 0.97 -13.92 8.92
N VAL A 445 -0.25 -13.38 8.76
CA VAL A 445 -0.45 -11.95 8.49
C VAL A 445 0.11 -11.09 9.64
N CYS A 446 -0.18 -11.48 10.88
CA CYS A 446 0.38 -10.83 12.08
C CYS A 446 1.91 -10.94 12.12
N TYR A 447 2.44 -12.14 11.85
CA TYR A 447 3.87 -12.42 11.79
C TYR A 447 4.59 -11.53 10.76
N PHE A 448 4.06 -11.40 9.55
CA PHE A 448 4.70 -10.58 8.52
C PHE A 448 4.58 -9.08 8.77
N TRP A 449 3.48 -8.58 9.34
CA TRP A 449 3.44 -7.18 9.80
C TRP A 449 4.48 -6.89 10.87
N PHE A 450 4.71 -7.83 11.79
CA PHE A 450 5.78 -7.71 12.79
C PHE A 450 7.16 -7.71 12.12
N ASN A 451 7.43 -8.63 11.19
CA ASN A 451 8.71 -8.65 10.47
C ASN A 451 8.93 -7.40 9.63
N LEU A 452 7.89 -6.84 9.01
CA LEU A 452 7.99 -5.54 8.33
C LEU A 452 8.35 -4.41 9.30
N MET A 453 7.74 -4.37 10.49
CA MET A 453 8.13 -3.43 11.54
C MET A 453 9.63 -3.54 11.85
N LEU A 454 10.17 -4.77 11.97
CA LEU A 454 11.60 -5.00 12.21
C LEU A 454 12.47 -4.51 11.06
N SER A 455 12.02 -4.63 9.81
CA SER A 455 12.78 -4.10 8.65
C SER A 455 12.88 -2.59 8.63
N PHE A 456 11.85 -1.88 9.09
CA PHE A 456 11.86 -0.41 9.14
C PHE A 456 12.54 0.14 10.40
N PHE A 457 12.66 -0.66 11.45
CA PHE A 457 13.21 -0.23 12.74
C PHE A 457 14.66 0.29 12.68
N PRO A 458 15.62 -0.38 12.00
CA PRO A 458 17.01 0.11 11.87
C PRO A 458 17.12 1.49 11.20
N PHE A 459 16.17 1.83 10.34
CA PHE A 459 16.13 3.11 9.62
C PHE A 459 15.30 4.18 10.36
N SER A 460 14.89 3.90 11.60
CA SER A 460 14.06 4.79 12.42
C SER A 460 14.86 5.38 13.58
N THR A 461 14.54 6.62 13.96
CA THR A 461 15.12 7.24 15.15
C THR A 461 14.14 7.18 16.32
N TRP A 462 14.64 7.12 17.56
CA TRP A 462 13.79 7.14 18.77
C TRP A 462 12.88 8.37 18.81
N LYS A 463 13.38 9.55 18.41
CA LYS A 463 12.58 10.76 18.26
C LYS A 463 11.49 10.60 17.19
N GLY A 464 11.83 9.99 16.06
CA GLY A 464 10.90 9.67 14.98
C GLY A 464 9.80 8.71 15.41
N LEU A 465 10.14 7.66 16.16
CA LEU A 465 9.16 6.70 16.70
C LEU A 465 8.18 7.38 17.65
N ILE A 466 8.67 8.17 18.61
CA ILE A 466 7.81 8.94 19.53
C ILE A 466 6.89 9.88 18.74
N ARG A 467 7.45 10.62 17.77
CA ARG A 467 6.68 11.50 16.87
C ARG A 467 5.62 10.73 16.09
N GLY A 468 5.95 9.57 15.55
CA GLY A 468 5.01 8.71 14.82
C GLY A 468 3.89 8.20 15.71
N THR A 469 4.20 7.71 16.92
CA THR A 469 3.20 7.25 17.89
C THR A 469 2.26 8.36 18.31
N LEU A 470 2.78 9.55 18.66
CA LEU A 470 1.95 10.70 18.98
C LEU A 470 1.12 11.15 17.77
N GLY A 471 1.72 11.18 16.58
CA GLY A 471 1.05 11.52 15.33
C GLY A 471 -0.17 10.63 15.04
N TYR A 472 -0.03 9.31 15.17
CA TYR A 472 -1.15 8.39 15.00
C TYR A 472 -2.21 8.50 16.10
N PHE A 473 -1.79 8.75 17.35
CA PHE A 473 -2.72 8.96 18.46
C PHE A 473 -3.60 10.22 18.26
N PHE A 474 -2.99 11.30 17.75
CA PHE A 474 -3.71 12.55 17.45
C PHE A 474 -4.33 12.60 16.03
N LEU A 475 -4.16 11.55 15.22
CA LEU A 475 -4.66 11.47 13.83
C LEU A 475 -6.15 11.83 13.70
N PRO A 476 -7.07 11.37 14.57
CA PRO A 476 -8.49 11.72 14.46
C PRO A 476 -8.76 13.23 14.58
N PHE A 477 -7.93 13.96 15.32
CA PHE A 477 -8.03 15.42 15.48
C PHE A 477 -7.28 16.17 14.38
N LEU A 478 -6.20 15.60 13.86
CA LEU A 478 -5.37 16.21 12.81
C LEU A 478 -6.02 16.11 11.42
N ILE A 479 -6.77 15.04 11.11
CA ILE A 479 -7.39 14.87 9.78
C ILE A 479 -8.33 16.03 9.40
N PRO A 480 -9.28 16.47 10.25
CA PRO A 480 -10.13 17.62 9.93
C PRO A 480 -9.34 18.92 9.70
N VAL A 481 -8.31 19.16 10.50
CA VAL A 481 -7.44 20.34 10.38
C VAL A 481 -6.62 20.28 9.09
N ALA A 482 -6.03 19.13 8.78
CA ALA A 482 -5.29 18.91 7.55
C ALA A 482 -6.19 19.11 6.32
N LEU A 483 -7.44 18.65 6.34
CA LEU A 483 -8.39 18.83 5.25
C LEU A 483 -8.77 20.31 5.04
N LEU A 484 -8.91 21.07 6.13
CA LEU A 484 -9.09 22.53 6.04
C LEU A 484 -7.84 23.24 5.49
N LEU A 485 -6.65 22.82 5.91
CA LEU A 485 -5.38 23.37 5.41
C LEU A 485 -5.12 23.01 3.95
N THR A 486 -5.42 21.79 3.51
CA THR A 486 -5.28 21.40 2.10
C THR A 486 -6.31 22.12 1.23
N LEU A 487 -7.55 22.28 1.69
CA LEU A 487 -8.55 23.09 1.00
C LEU A 487 -8.08 24.55 0.90
N GLY A 488 -7.56 25.12 2.00
CA GLY A 488 -6.96 26.46 2.02
C GLY A 488 -5.76 26.59 1.09
N SER A 489 -4.89 25.59 1.06
CA SER A 489 -3.71 25.54 0.17
C SER A 489 -4.10 25.34 -1.29
N LEU A 490 -5.18 24.60 -1.59
CA LEU A 490 -5.71 24.46 -2.95
C LEU A 490 -6.34 25.77 -3.43
N ILE A 491 -7.08 26.46 -2.55
CA ILE A 491 -7.62 27.79 -2.83
C ILE A 491 -6.49 28.80 -3.04
N TYR A 492 -5.47 28.78 -2.18
CA TYR A 492 -4.30 29.64 -2.31
C TYR A 492 -3.45 29.30 -3.55
N GLY A 493 -3.25 28.02 -3.84
CA GLY A 493 -2.57 27.56 -5.05
C GLY A 493 -3.33 27.94 -6.32
N PHE A 494 -4.66 27.86 -6.30
CA PHE A 494 -5.52 28.35 -7.36
C PHE A 494 -5.43 29.87 -7.52
N TYR A 495 -5.42 30.61 -6.41
CA TYR A 495 -5.20 32.05 -6.40
C TYR A 495 -3.82 32.43 -6.99
N CYS A 496 -2.75 31.74 -6.61
CA CYS A 496 -1.41 31.93 -7.18
C CYS A 496 -1.37 31.56 -8.67
N LEU A 497 -2.03 30.46 -9.08
CA LEU A 497 -2.15 30.08 -10.49
C LEU A 497 -2.83 31.18 -11.31
N LEU A 498 -3.91 31.79 -10.80
CA LEU A 498 -4.59 32.92 -11.44
C LEU A 498 -3.67 34.13 -11.64
N GLN A 499 -2.67 34.34 -10.78
CA GLN A 499 -1.67 35.41 -10.97
C GLN A 499 -0.59 35.08 -12.00
N THR A 500 -0.41 33.81 -12.38
CA THR A 500 0.62 33.45 -13.36
C THR A 500 0.16 33.71 -14.80
N GLN A 501 1.08 34.21 -15.64
CA GLN A 501 0.91 34.37 -17.09
C GLN A 501 0.60 33.03 -17.82
N ILE A 502 0.75 31.90 -17.13
CA ILE A 502 0.50 30.54 -17.61
C ILE A 502 -1.01 30.25 -17.63
N PHE A 503 -1.76 30.71 -16.62
CA PHE A 503 -3.22 30.51 -16.56
C PHE A 503 -3.93 31.22 -17.70
N GLY A 504 -3.58 32.47 -18.00
CA GLY A 504 -4.16 33.20 -19.14
C GLY A 504 -3.93 32.46 -20.46
N LYS A 505 -2.76 31.87 -20.65
CA LYS A 505 -2.43 31.08 -21.85
C LYS A 505 -3.18 29.75 -21.90
N LEU A 506 -3.31 29.02 -20.79
CA LEU A 506 -4.09 27.77 -20.68
C LEU A 506 -5.60 27.98 -20.83
N PHE A 507 -6.11 29.10 -20.34
CA PHE A 507 -7.52 29.46 -20.46
C PHE A 507 -7.89 29.81 -21.91
N ILE A 508 -7.03 30.57 -22.58
CA ILE A 508 -7.19 30.89 -24.01
C ILE A 508 -7.08 29.63 -24.89
N THR A 509 -6.15 28.71 -24.59
CA THR A 509 -6.07 27.43 -25.32
C THR A 509 -7.29 26.56 -25.10
N LEU A 510 -7.86 26.54 -23.89
CA LEU A 510 -9.09 25.79 -23.60
C LEU A 510 -10.29 26.37 -24.37
N ILE A 511 -10.42 27.69 -24.45
CA ILE A 511 -11.47 28.37 -25.24
C ILE A 511 -11.32 28.03 -26.72
N PHE A 512 -10.10 28.13 -27.29
CA PHE A 512 -9.88 27.81 -28.69
C PHE A 512 -10.05 26.32 -29.00
N ALA A 513 -9.75 25.42 -28.05
CA ALA A 513 -9.97 23.98 -28.18
C ALA A 513 -11.45 23.57 -28.01
N ALA A 514 -12.24 24.33 -27.25
CA ALA A 514 -13.67 24.09 -27.08
C ALA A 514 -14.47 24.33 -28.37
N VAL A 515 -14.04 25.27 -29.23
CA VAL A 515 -14.73 25.60 -30.49
C VAL A 515 -14.78 24.40 -31.46
N PRO A 516 -13.67 23.70 -31.78
CA PRO A 516 -13.72 22.47 -32.56
C PRO A 516 -14.57 21.36 -31.92
N LEU A 517 -14.56 21.25 -30.59
CA LEU A 517 -15.27 20.23 -29.81
C LEU A 517 -16.79 20.44 -29.80
N LEU A 518 -17.24 21.69 -29.69
CA LEU A 518 -18.65 22.05 -29.86
C LEU A 518 -19.09 21.87 -31.31
N LEU A 519 -18.20 22.20 -32.26
CA LEU A 519 -18.46 21.99 -33.68
C LEU A 519 -18.58 20.49 -34.03
N THR A 520 -17.83 19.56 -33.43
CA THR A 520 -18.01 18.11 -33.69
C THR A 520 -19.37 17.60 -33.20
N GLN A 521 -19.92 18.17 -32.13
CA GLN A 521 -21.24 17.84 -31.59
C GLN A 521 -22.42 18.45 -32.36
N THR A 522 -22.20 19.25 -33.43
CA THR A 522 -23.31 19.86 -34.19
C THR A 522 -24.27 18.88 -34.86
N LYS A 523 -23.89 17.61 -35.03
CA LYS A 523 -24.82 16.54 -35.47
C LYS A 523 -25.96 16.31 -34.46
N VAL A 524 -25.68 16.50 -33.17
CA VAL A 524 -26.65 16.37 -32.07
C VAL A 524 -27.49 17.64 -31.94
N LEU A 525 -26.90 18.82 -32.15
CA LEU A 525 -27.57 20.11 -31.96
C LEU A 525 -28.44 20.59 -33.15
N ILE A 526 -28.11 20.27 -34.41
CA ILE A 526 -28.74 20.87 -35.60
C ILE A 526 -29.42 19.84 -36.53
N GLY A 527 -29.39 18.55 -36.20
CA GLY A 527 -30.09 17.52 -36.98
C GLY A 527 -29.44 17.18 -38.33
N LYS A 528 -29.96 16.13 -38.98
CA LYS A 528 -29.23 15.28 -39.96
C LYS A 528 -28.98 15.86 -41.37
N LYS A 529 -29.38 17.10 -41.71
CA LYS A 529 -29.13 17.68 -43.03
C LYS A 529 -28.36 18.99 -42.93
N MET A 530 -27.03 18.89 -43.01
CA MET A 530 -26.13 20.02 -43.12
C MET A 530 -25.52 20.07 -44.53
N ASP A 531 -25.65 21.23 -45.17
CA ASP A 531 -25.34 21.47 -46.57
C ASP A 531 -23.87 21.21 -46.93
N SER A 532 -23.59 20.76 -48.16
CA SER A 532 -22.25 20.31 -48.59
C SER A 532 -21.17 21.39 -48.41
N LYS A 533 -21.49 22.63 -48.80
CA LYS A 533 -20.59 23.79 -48.63
C LYS A 533 -20.33 24.12 -47.16
N LEU A 534 -21.33 23.95 -46.29
CA LEU A 534 -21.23 24.25 -44.86
C LEU A 534 -20.38 23.22 -44.10
N LYS A 535 -20.33 21.96 -44.57
CA LYS A 535 -19.40 20.94 -44.04
C LYS A 535 -17.93 21.31 -44.31
N SER A 536 -17.60 21.75 -45.52
CA SER A 536 -16.23 22.16 -45.84
C SER A 536 -15.79 23.38 -45.02
N VAL A 537 -16.68 24.37 -44.85
CA VAL A 537 -16.43 25.54 -44.00
C VAL A 537 -16.23 25.14 -42.53
N LYS A 538 -17.04 24.22 -41.99
CA LYS A 538 -16.86 23.69 -40.63
C LYS A 538 -15.49 23.03 -40.44
N VAL A 539 -15.05 22.20 -41.39
CA VAL A 539 -13.74 21.54 -41.31
C VAL A 539 -12.61 22.59 -41.32
N ILE A 540 -12.72 23.62 -42.17
CA ILE A 540 -11.75 24.72 -42.22
C ILE A 540 -11.69 25.47 -40.89
N ILE A 541 -12.84 25.82 -40.29
CA ILE A 541 -12.90 26.50 -38.98
C ILE A 541 -12.30 25.60 -37.88
N MET A 542 -12.59 24.29 -37.88
CA MET A 542 -12.01 23.36 -36.90
C MET A 542 -10.48 23.27 -37.00
N VAL A 543 -9.94 23.25 -38.23
CA VAL A 543 -8.49 23.22 -38.44
C VAL A 543 -7.84 24.54 -38.01
N ILE A 544 -8.45 25.68 -38.35
CA ILE A 544 -7.92 27.00 -37.97
C ILE A 544 -7.89 27.16 -36.44
N PHE A 545 -9.00 26.88 -35.75
CA PHE A 545 -9.07 26.98 -34.29
C PHE A 545 -8.23 25.90 -33.58
N GLY A 546 -8.05 24.73 -34.19
CA GLY A 546 -7.12 23.70 -33.72
C GLY A 546 -5.66 24.15 -33.77
N ILE A 547 -5.24 24.82 -34.85
CA ILE A 547 -3.90 25.40 -34.98
C ILE A 547 -3.72 26.58 -34.00
N LEU A 548 -4.74 27.44 -33.86
CA LEU A 548 -4.74 28.55 -32.89
C LEU A 548 -4.70 28.10 -31.43
N ALA A 549 -5.26 26.92 -31.09
CA ALA A 549 -5.14 26.33 -29.77
C ALA A 549 -3.73 25.78 -29.48
N LEU A 550 -2.96 25.42 -30.51
CA LEU A 550 -1.58 24.93 -30.38
C LEU A 550 -0.54 26.05 -30.27
N LEU A 551 -0.83 27.22 -30.85
CA LEU A 551 0.06 28.38 -30.86
C LEU A 551 0.56 28.80 -29.45
N PRO A 552 -0.28 28.91 -28.41
CA PRO A 552 0.18 29.30 -27.07
C PRO A 552 1.02 28.22 -26.36
N LEU A 553 0.86 26.94 -26.74
CA LEU A 553 1.65 25.82 -26.21
C LEU A 553 3.07 25.80 -26.80
N ILE A 554 3.22 26.22 -28.06
CA ILE A 554 4.54 26.30 -28.74
C ILE A 554 5.44 27.38 -28.13
N PHE A 555 4.86 28.43 -27.53
CA PHE A 555 5.63 29.49 -26.84
C PHE A 555 6.01 29.15 -25.40
N ILE A 556 5.71 27.94 -24.90
CA ILE A 556 6.34 27.41 -23.69
C ILE A 556 7.76 26.99 -24.10
N ARG A 557 8.72 27.92 -24.01
CA ARG A 557 10.14 27.60 -24.21
C ARG A 557 10.60 26.61 -23.13
N LEU A 558 10.51 25.32 -23.43
CA LEU A 558 11.35 24.30 -22.80
C LEU A 558 12.79 24.55 -23.26
N PRO A 559 13.79 24.64 -22.35
CA PRO A 559 15.18 24.77 -22.75
C PRO A 559 15.57 23.48 -23.48
N SER A 560 15.76 23.59 -24.80
CA SER A 560 16.24 22.50 -25.64
C SER A 560 17.67 22.15 -25.24
N ALA A 561 17.85 21.08 -24.46
CA ALA A 561 19.15 20.47 -24.20
C ALA A 561 19.64 19.75 -25.46
N LYS A 562 20.18 20.50 -26.43
CA LYS A 562 21.14 19.90 -27.36
C LYS A 562 22.46 19.79 -26.62
N SER A 563 22.98 18.57 -26.46
CA SER A 563 24.33 18.34 -25.96
C SER A 563 25.30 19.14 -26.84
N PRO A 564 26.00 20.17 -26.31
CA PRO A 564 26.98 20.90 -27.09
C PRO A 564 28.08 19.92 -27.51
N LYS A 565 28.46 19.95 -28.81
CA LYS A 565 29.69 19.29 -29.26
C LYS A 565 30.85 19.81 -28.40
N SER A 566 31.76 18.92 -27.99
CA SER A 566 32.90 19.28 -27.15
C SER A 566 33.72 20.39 -27.82
N PHE A 567 33.57 21.61 -27.31
CA PHE A 567 34.37 22.76 -27.69
C PHE A 567 35.64 22.69 -26.84
N ASN A 568 36.75 22.26 -27.42
CA ASN A 568 38.02 22.12 -26.71
C ASN A 568 38.97 23.24 -27.16
N LEU A 569 38.90 24.39 -26.50
CA LEU A 569 39.74 25.55 -26.76
C LEU A 569 40.88 25.59 -25.74
N THR A 570 42.11 25.41 -26.20
CA THR A 570 43.30 25.48 -25.33
C THR A 570 43.53 26.91 -24.86
N TYR A 571 44.24 27.10 -23.73
CA TYR A 571 44.50 28.43 -23.21
C TYR A 571 45.37 29.28 -24.17
N ALA A 572 46.32 28.66 -24.86
CA ALA A 572 47.15 29.30 -25.88
C ALA A 572 46.29 29.90 -27.01
N GLU A 573 45.37 29.10 -27.57
CA GLU A 573 44.44 29.57 -28.60
C GLU A 573 43.52 30.68 -28.06
N TYR A 574 42.99 30.51 -26.85
CA TYR A 574 42.21 31.56 -26.18
C TYR A 574 43.01 32.86 -26.06
N HIS A 575 44.28 32.80 -25.65
CA HIS A 575 45.15 33.96 -25.53
C HIS A 575 45.43 34.62 -26.89
N ASP A 576 45.56 33.86 -27.98
CA ASP A 576 45.75 34.47 -29.31
C ASP A 576 44.49 35.21 -29.79
N PHE A 577 43.30 34.65 -29.48
CA PHE A 577 42.02 35.30 -29.79
C PHE A 577 41.71 36.49 -28.88
N CYS A 578 42.10 36.42 -27.60
CA CYS A 578 41.65 37.31 -26.53
C CYS A 578 42.73 38.12 -25.81
N GLY A 579 44.01 37.90 -26.13
CA GLY A 579 45.17 38.46 -25.44
C GLY A 579 45.30 39.98 -25.58
N SER A 580 45.89 40.59 -24.55
CA SER A 580 45.80 42.02 -24.26
C SER A 580 46.42 42.92 -25.33
N THR A 581 45.59 43.71 -26.01
CA THR A 581 45.66 45.18 -26.14
C THR A 581 44.63 45.62 -27.19
N GLY A 582 43.52 46.22 -26.73
CA GLY A 582 42.55 46.91 -27.58
C GLY A 582 41.09 46.48 -27.39
N LEU A 583 40.20 47.49 -27.30
CA LEU A 583 38.74 47.35 -27.24
C LEU A 583 38.14 46.42 -28.33
N PRO A 584 38.68 46.35 -29.57
CA PRO A 584 38.13 45.46 -30.59
C PRO A 584 38.35 43.97 -30.32
N LYS A 585 39.45 43.59 -29.63
CA LYS A 585 39.75 42.19 -29.29
C LYS A 585 38.91 41.73 -28.10
N SER A 586 38.76 42.57 -27.07
CA SER A 586 37.90 42.26 -25.92
C SER A 586 36.42 42.09 -26.31
N LEU A 587 35.94 42.82 -27.33
CA LEU A 587 34.57 42.67 -27.83
C LEU A 587 34.33 41.30 -28.49
N ARG A 588 35.34 40.75 -29.19
CA ARG A 588 35.25 39.42 -29.84
C ARG A 588 35.21 38.29 -28.82
N CYS A 589 35.90 38.45 -27.68
CA CYS A 589 35.92 37.48 -26.59
C CYS A 589 34.56 37.30 -25.92
N LEU A 590 33.68 38.31 -26.02
CA LEU A 590 32.31 38.21 -25.53
C LEU A 590 31.54 37.08 -26.22
N HIS A 591 31.88 36.72 -27.46
CA HIS A 591 31.26 35.59 -28.17
C HIS A 591 31.61 34.22 -27.56
N LEU A 592 32.67 34.13 -26.76
CA LEU A 592 33.07 32.91 -26.05
C LEU A 592 32.41 32.81 -24.68
N GLN A 593 31.66 33.83 -24.24
CA GLN A 593 30.93 33.82 -22.98
C GLN A 593 29.93 32.65 -22.93
N GLY A 594 29.95 31.90 -21.84
CA GLY A 594 29.10 30.72 -21.64
C GLY A 594 29.68 29.42 -22.20
N GLN A 595 30.82 29.45 -22.90
CA GLN A 595 31.48 28.23 -23.38
C GLN A 595 32.30 27.56 -22.28
N LYS A 596 32.36 26.22 -22.33
CA LYS A 596 33.19 25.41 -21.46
C LYS A 596 34.60 25.29 -22.06
N VAL A 597 35.61 25.41 -21.22
CA VAL A 597 37.03 25.28 -21.58
C VAL A 597 37.74 24.43 -20.54
N THR A 598 38.77 23.71 -20.95
CA THR A 598 39.60 22.88 -20.07
C THR A 598 41.05 23.34 -20.17
N TRP A 599 41.58 23.88 -19.06
CA TRP A 599 42.91 24.49 -19.00
C TRP A 599 43.75 23.88 -17.88
N LYS A 600 45.07 24.04 -18.00
CA LYS A 600 46.06 23.61 -17.00
C LYS A 600 46.72 24.83 -16.38
N GLY A 601 46.91 24.81 -15.07
CA GLY A 601 47.56 25.87 -14.33
C GLY A 601 47.98 25.44 -12.95
N LYS A 602 48.58 26.38 -12.21
CA LYS A 602 49.03 26.17 -10.83
C LYS A 602 48.06 26.81 -9.85
N TYR A 603 47.60 26.04 -8.88
CA TYR A 603 46.75 26.55 -7.81
C TYR A 603 47.54 27.52 -6.94
N SER A 604 46.95 28.69 -6.63
CA SER A 604 47.56 29.68 -5.74
C SER A 604 46.83 29.78 -4.41
N ARG A 605 45.57 30.22 -4.43
CA ARG A 605 44.76 30.34 -3.20
C ARG A 605 43.26 30.27 -3.49
N SER A 606 42.49 30.00 -2.44
CA SER A 606 41.04 30.09 -2.47
C SER A 606 40.51 30.91 -1.29
N GLU A 607 39.48 31.71 -1.54
CA GLU A 607 38.86 32.60 -0.58
C GLU A 607 37.33 32.36 -0.57
N ILE A 608 36.67 32.64 0.55
CA ILE A 608 35.20 32.53 0.64
C ILE A 608 34.61 33.80 0.02
N LYS A 609 33.85 33.64 -1.08
CA LYS A 609 33.19 34.73 -1.79
C LYS A 609 31.88 35.14 -1.13
N SER A 610 31.04 34.15 -0.81
CA SER A 610 29.81 34.38 -0.06
C SER A 610 29.35 33.13 0.68
N VAL A 611 28.70 33.37 1.81
CA VAL A 611 28.06 32.34 2.65
C VAL A 611 26.57 32.61 2.61
N THR A 612 25.80 31.59 2.26
CA THR A 612 24.34 31.67 2.22
C THR A 612 23.76 30.60 3.14
N ASN A 613 22.88 31.01 4.04
CA ASN A 613 22.14 30.09 4.91
C ASN A 613 20.66 30.27 4.63
N THR A 614 19.98 29.21 4.21
CA THR A 614 18.56 29.26 3.84
C THR A 614 17.63 29.42 5.05
N ILE A 615 18.10 29.08 6.24
CA ILE A 615 17.32 29.03 7.49
C ILE A 615 17.50 30.33 8.30
N GLU A 616 18.68 30.95 8.26
CA GLU A 616 19.01 32.13 9.06
C GLU A 616 18.07 33.34 8.82
N PRO A 617 17.68 33.69 7.58
CA PRO A 617 16.74 34.80 7.33
C PRO A 617 15.33 34.55 7.88
N LEU A 618 14.89 33.28 7.92
CA LEU A 618 13.61 32.87 8.51
C LEU A 618 13.67 32.99 10.04
N LEU A 619 14.79 32.64 10.65
CA LEU A 619 14.99 32.75 12.09
C LEU A 619 15.15 34.20 12.58
N ALA A 620 15.72 35.06 11.73
CA ALA A 620 15.81 36.50 11.99
C ALA A 620 14.43 37.18 12.08
N ALA A 621 13.36 36.55 11.58
CA ALA A 621 11.99 37.03 11.72
C ALA A 621 11.36 36.70 13.09
N PHE A 622 11.96 35.81 13.89
CA PHE A 622 11.47 35.43 15.21
C PHE A 622 12.17 36.20 16.35
N PRO A 623 11.49 36.42 17.49
CA PRO A 623 12.13 36.95 18.70
C PRO A 623 13.32 36.08 19.15
N GLY A 624 14.38 36.70 19.67
CA GLY A 624 15.66 36.04 19.98
C GLY A 624 15.57 34.82 20.88
N PHE A 625 14.64 34.77 21.83
CA PHE A 625 14.44 33.61 22.71
C PHE A 625 13.89 32.38 21.98
N ILE A 626 13.02 32.59 20.99
CA ILE A 626 12.49 31.51 20.13
C ILE A 626 13.54 31.12 19.09
N ALA A 627 14.17 32.11 18.47
CA ALA A 627 15.18 31.89 17.45
C ALA A 627 16.37 31.10 17.99
N ASN A 628 16.84 31.37 19.22
CA ASN A 628 17.95 30.65 19.84
C ASN A 628 17.60 29.20 20.18
N GLU A 629 16.38 28.93 20.65
CA GLU A 629 15.93 27.55 20.87
C GLU A 629 15.81 26.76 19.57
N ILE A 630 15.26 27.39 18.51
CA ILE A 630 15.17 26.76 17.20
C ILE A 630 16.58 26.55 16.61
N ARG A 631 17.51 27.49 16.79
CA ARG A 631 18.93 27.31 16.42
C ARG A 631 19.57 26.12 17.14
N CYS A 632 19.24 25.87 18.41
CA CYS A 632 19.74 24.71 19.14
C CYS A 632 19.04 23.39 18.80
N LEU A 633 17.77 23.44 18.40
CA LEU A 633 17.00 22.27 17.97
C LEU A 633 17.52 21.70 16.64
N TYR A 634 17.86 22.57 15.69
CA TYR A 634 18.28 22.17 14.34
C TYR A 634 19.79 22.30 14.09
N GLY A 635 20.48 23.18 14.82
CA GLY A 635 21.91 23.42 14.68
C GLY A 635 22.78 22.51 15.53
N GLN A 636 24.07 22.82 15.56
CA GLN A 636 25.07 22.16 16.38
C GLN A 636 25.49 23.05 17.54
N LYS A 637 25.80 22.45 18.68
CA LYS A 637 26.39 23.15 19.82
C LYS A 637 27.87 23.42 19.54
N PHE A 638 28.38 24.57 19.99
CA PHE A 638 29.81 24.88 19.93
C PHE A 638 30.69 23.90 20.76
N GLY A 639 30.08 23.08 21.62
CA GLY A 639 30.77 22.12 22.49
C GLY A 639 31.45 22.79 23.68
N LYS A 640 32.29 22.07 24.43
CA LYS A 640 33.08 22.68 25.51
C LYS A 640 34.17 23.57 24.87
N CYS A 641 34.32 24.80 25.35
CA CYS A 641 35.31 25.73 24.78
C CYS A 641 36.76 25.39 25.15
N ASN A 642 36.99 24.62 26.22
CA ASN A 642 38.32 24.19 26.69
C ASN A 642 38.74 22.80 26.13
N ASP A 643 38.37 22.50 24.89
CA ASP A 643 38.69 21.21 24.26
C ASP A 643 40.14 21.19 23.72
N PRO A 644 40.99 20.22 24.10
CA PRO A 644 42.37 20.13 23.61
C PRO A 644 42.49 19.86 22.10
N GLU A 645 41.44 19.41 21.41
CA GLU A 645 41.45 19.23 19.96
C GLU A 645 41.26 20.54 19.17
N LYS A 646 40.81 21.62 19.82
CA LYS A 646 40.55 22.93 19.18
C LYS A 646 41.80 23.81 19.19
N THR A 647 42.02 24.54 18.10
CA THR A 647 43.08 25.56 18.05
C THR A 647 42.80 26.72 19.02
N GLU A 648 43.84 27.40 19.50
CA GLU A 648 43.73 28.52 20.45
C GLU A 648 42.76 29.63 19.96
N SER A 649 42.70 29.85 18.64
CA SER A 649 41.75 30.76 17.99
C SER A 649 40.30 30.27 18.05
N GLU A 650 40.06 28.98 17.92
CA GLU A 650 38.71 28.38 17.98
C GLU A 650 38.18 28.35 19.41
N GLN A 651 39.07 28.14 20.39
CA GLN A 651 38.73 28.22 21.82
C GLN A 651 38.33 29.66 22.20
N LYS A 652 39.08 30.67 21.75
CA LYS A 652 38.76 32.09 21.96
C LYS A 652 37.43 32.48 21.29
N LEU A 653 37.19 32.02 20.05
CA LEU A 653 35.93 32.26 19.35
C LEU A 653 34.75 31.61 20.07
N CYS A 654 34.92 30.37 20.55
CA CYS A 654 33.91 29.66 21.33
C CYS A 654 33.55 30.42 22.61
N ALA A 655 34.55 30.88 23.37
CA ALA A 655 34.33 31.64 24.60
C ALA A 655 33.56 32.95 24.35
N MET A 656 33.90 33.69 23.28
CA MET A 656 33.18 34.91 22.92
C MET A 656 31.72 34.66 22.52
N MET A 657 31.43 33.56 21.82
CA MET A 657 30.06 33.24 21.39
C MET A 657 29.20 32.75 22.57
N ASP A 658 29.82 32.06 23.53
CA ASP A 658 29.20 31.63 24.79
C ASP A 658 28.84 32.86 25.66
N ASP A 659 29.75 33.83 25.79
CA ASP A 659 29.51 35.10 26.50
C ASP A 659 28.35 35.92 25.90
N LEU A 660 28.10 35.77 24.59
CA LEU A 660 26.97 36.40 23.87
C LEU A 660 25.66 35.60 24.00
N GLY A 661 25.65 34.47 24.69
CA GLY A 661 24.48 33.60 24.86
C GLY A 661 24.12 32.81 23.60
N HIS A 662 25.07 32.61 22.69
CA HIS A 662 24.90 31.80 21.47
C HIS A 662 25.52 30.41 21.64
N GLU A 663 24.77 29.50 22.29
CA GLU A 663 25.25 28.12 22.54
C GLU A 663 25.32 27.23 21.27
N CYS A 664 24.57 27.59 20.22
CA CYS A 664 24.40 26.76 19.02
C CYS A 664 24.51 27.56 17.72
N HIS A 665 25.02 26.93 16.66
CA HIS A 665 25.16 27.49 15.32
C HIS A 665 24.55 26.60 14.22
N LEU A 666 24.18 27.21 13.10
CA LEU A 666 23.57 26.52 11.95
C LEU A 666 24.53 26.29 10.78
N ARG A 667 25.85 26.34 11.01
CA ARG A 667 26.87 26.23 9.95
C ARG A 667 26.82 24.99 9.06
N ASN A 668 26.18 23.91 9.50
CA ASN A 668 25.94 22.72 8.67
C ASN A 668 24.99 22.98 7.49
N PHE A 669 24.16 24.01 7.57
CA PHE A 669 23.25 24.43 6.51
C PHE A 669 23.82 25.58 5.66
N ASP A 670 25.07 25.99 5.92
CA ASP A 670 25.73 27.03 5.14
C ASP A 670 26.17 26.48 3.79
N THR A 671 25.68 27.09 2.72
CA THR A 671 26.19 26.89 1.38
C THR A 671 27.25 27.94 1.06
N TYR A 672 28.47 27.47 0.86
CA TYR A 672 29.65 28.31 0.57
C TYR A 672 29.85 28.47 -0.94
N THR A 673 30.30 29.65 -1.33
CA THR A 673 30.85 29.91 -2.66
C THR A 673 32.28 30.39 -2.50
N PHE A 674 33.18 29.85 -3.32
CA PHE A 674 34.61 30.10 -3.23
C PHE A 674 35.08 30.84 -4.47
N GLU A 675 36.03 31.75 -4.28
CA GLU A 675 36.80 32.40 -5.34
C GLU A 675 38.18 31.75 -5.34
N VAL A 676 38.54 31.11 -6.45
CA VAL A 676 39.77 30.31 -6.58
C VAL A 676 40.68 30.97 -7.59
N TYR A 677 41.94 31.18 -7.22
CA TYR A 677 42.95 31.80 -8.07
C TYR A 677 43.89 30.74 -8.63
N ILE A 678 43.94 30.62 -9.96
CA ILE A 678 44.85 29.72 -10.67
C ILE A 678 45.80 30.56 -11.54
N ILE A 679 47.09 30.26 -11.45
CA ILE A 679 48.14 30.87 -12.25
C ILE A 679 48.24 30.10 -13.57
N LEU A 680 48.02 30.79 -14.68
CA LEU A 680 48.20 30.26 -16.02
C LEU A 680 49.57 30.73 -16.54
N GLU A 681 50.51 29.82 -16.70
CA GLU A 681 51.85 30.11 -17.20
C GLU A 681 51.84 30.16 -18.74
N TYR A 682 51.57 31.34 -19.31
CA TYR A 682 51.66 31.57 -20.75
C TYR A 682 52.03 33.03 -21.05
N GLN A 683 53.27 33.25 -21.51
CA GLN A 683 53.82 34.59 -21.81
C GLN A 683 53.62 35.64 -20.69
N GLY A 684 53.73 35.21 -19.44
CA GLY A 684 53.54 36.02 -18.23
C GLY A 684 52.72 35.29 -17.16
N PHE A 685 52.51 35.93 -16.02
CA PHE A 685 51.62 35.43 -14.96
C PHE A 685 50.23 36.02 -15.13
N ILE A 686 49.26 35.21 -15.54
CA ILE A 686 47.85 35.58 -15.64
C ILE A 686 47.08 34.82 -14.55
N PHE A 687 46.27 35.54 -13.78
CA PHE A 687 45.49 34.97 -12.69
C PHE A 687 44.06 34.70 -13.18
N ALA A 688 43.68 33.44 -13.34
CA ALA A 688 42.30 33.07 -13.59
C ALA A 688 41.51 33.07 -12.28
N GLU A 689 40.43 33.86 -12.22
CA GLU A 689 39.52 33.92 -11.08
C GLU A 689 38.35 32.95 -11.33
N LEU A 690 38.22 31.94 -10.49
CA LEU A 690 37.25 30.85 -10.66
C LEU A 690 36.25 30.84 -9.51
N ASP A 691 34.98 31.04 -9.85
CA ASP A 691 33.84 30.86 -8.94
C ASP A 691 33.53 29.36 -8.80
N ALA A 692 33.75 28.81 -7.62
CA ALA A 692 33.47 27.43 -7.27
C ALA A 692 32.29 27.32 -6.29
N GLY A 693 31.42 26.34 -6.52
CA GLY A 693 30.29 26.04 -5.63
C GLY A 693 30.69 25.24 -4.39
N HIS A 694 29.72 25.02 -3.50
CA HIS A 694 29.91 24.31 -2.23
C HIS A 694 30.49 22.91 -2.37
N SER A 695 30.18 22.20 -3.47
CA SER A 695 30.65 20.85 -3.76
C SER A 695 32.18 20.73 -3.83
N PHE A 696 32.89 21.83 -4.10
CA PHE A 696 34.36 21.84 -4.18
C PHE A 696 35.03 22.09 -2.83
N LYS A 697 34.28 22.26 -1.72
CA LYS A 697 34.84 22.61 -0.40
C LYS A 697 35.95 21.66 0.04
N GLU A 698 35.71 20.36 0.03
CA GLU A 698 36.69 19.35 0.47
C GLU A 698 37.89 19.31 -0.47
N THR A 699 37.66 19.43 -1.78
CA THR A 699 38.70 19.50 -2.80
C THR A 699 39.61 20.71 -2.63
N LEU A 700 39.04 21.90 -2.41
CA LEU A 700 39.80 23.15 -2.26
C LEU A 700 40.57 23.19 -0.95
N VAL A 701 40.02 22.63 0.13
CA VAL A 701 40.74 22.47 1.41
C VAL A 701 41.90 21.48 1.27
N ALA A 702 41.76 20.47 0.41
CA ALA A 702 42.81 19.50 0.19
C ALA A 702 43.98 20.05 -0.65
N LEU A 703 43.75 21.03 -1.56
CA LEU A 703 44.76 21.63 -2.45
C LEU A 703 45.80 22.49 -1.71
N LYS A 704 47.04 22.50 -2.19
CA LYS A 704 48.17 23.25 -1.64
C LYS A 704 48.70 24.23 -2.68
N ASP A 705 49.34 25.30 -2.20
CA ASP A 705 49.99 26.29 -3.06
C ASP A 705 50.99 25.61 -4.01
N ASP A 706 51.01 26.06 -5.27
CA ASP A 706 51.81 25.53 -6.39
C ASP A 706 51.41 24.12 -6.90
N ASP A 707 50.27 23.56 -6.48
CA ASP A 707 49.75 22.31 -7.07
C ASP A 707 49.38 22.48 -8.55
N GLU A 708 49.86 21.57 -9.41
CA GLU A 708 49.41 21.50 -10.80
C GLU A 708 47.98 20.93 -10.87
N VAL A 709 47.09 21.70 -11.49
CA VAL A 709 45.67 21.37 -11.64
C VAL A 709 45.22 21.52 -13.09
N GLU A 710 44.44 20.55 -13.54
CA GLU A 710 43.64 20.62 -14.75
C GLU A 710 42.21 20.95 -14.35
N PHE A 711 41.61 21.97 -14.94
CA PHE A 711 40.28 22.40 -14.57
C PHE A 711 39.41 22.66 -15.79
N THR A 712 38.14 22.30 -15.68
CA THR A 712 37.10 22.65 -16.64
C THR A 712 36.26 23.77 -16.07
N ALA A 713 36.17 24.88 -16.79
CA ALA A 713 35.42 26.06 -16.37
C ALA A 713 34.58 26.67 -17.49
N THR A 714 33.59 27.46 -17.12
CA THR A 714 32.74 28.22 -18.05
C THR A 714 33.21 29.68 -18.08
N LEU A 715 33.42 30.25 -19.27
CA LEU A 715 33.80 31.66 -19.45
C LEU A 715 32.65 32.59 -19.08
N VAL A 716 32.83 33.56 -18.17
CA VAL A 716 31.72 34.40 -17.67
C VAL A 716 31.91 35.88 -17.90
N LYS A 717 32.94 36.50 -17.30
CA LYS A 717 33.12 37.97 -17.30
C LYS A 717 34.60 38.31 -17.38
N ASP A 718 34.89 39.57 -17.73
CA ASP A 718 36.25 40.12 -17.81
C ASP A 718 37.18 39.31 -18.74
N LEU A 719 36.59 38.75 -19.80
CA LEU A 719 37.27 37.95 -20.81
C LEU A 719 38.28 38.80 -21.60
N GLY A 720 39.51 38.29 -21.75
CA GLY A 720 40.62 39.01 -22.40
C GLY A 720 41.34 40.04 -21.52
N THR A 721 40.99 40.13 -20.22
CA THR A 721 41.79 40.86 -19.23
C THR A 721 42.86 39.96 -18.62
N ARG A 722 43.75 40.52 -17.78
CA ARG A 722 44.73 39.75 -17.00
C ARG A 722 44.09 38.94 -15.86
N GLN A 723 42.79 39.10 -15.63
CA GLN A 723 42.02 38.42 -14.59
C GLN A 723 40.63 38.00 -15.12
N PRO A 724 40.55 36.98 -16.00
CA PRO A 724 39.26 36.51 -16.49
C PRO A 724 38.48 35.80 -15.37
N LYS A 725 37.19 36.14 -15.25
CA LYS A 725 36.26 35.49 -14.32
C LYS A 725 35.56 34.31 -14.97
N LEU A 726 35.67 33.16 -14.32
CA LEU A 726 35.28 31.85 -14.79
C LEU A 726 34.40 31.16 -13.73
N ILE A 727 33.52 30.24 -14.13
CA ILE A 727 32.81 29.36 -13.18
C ILE A 727 33.40 27.96 -13.27
N LEU A 728 33.89 27.45 -12.15
CA LEU A 728 34.47 26.12 -12.05
C LEU A 728 33.41 25.02 -12.21
N ARG A 729 33.70 24.04 -13.05
CA ARG A 729 32.84 22.85 -13.27
C ARG A 729 33.50 21.56 -12.82
N GLN A 730 34.80 21.46 -13.00
CA GLN A 730 35.60 20.31 -12.58
C GLN A 730 37.03 20.79 -12.33
N ILE A 731 37.72 20.20 -11.36
CA ILE A 731 39.14 20.42 -11.10
C ILE A 731 39.76 19.08 -10.72
N THR A 732 40.91 18.76 -11.30
CA THR A 732 41.68 17.54 -11.08
C THR A 732 43.12 17.93 -10.79
N CYS A 733 43.70 17.38 -9.72
CA CYS A 733 45.10 17.62 -9.38
C CYS A 733 45.96 16.63 -10.17
N THR A 734 46.90 17.13 -10.97
CA THR A 734 47.82 16.30 -11.77
C THR A 734 49.15 16.07 -11.05
N SER A 735 49.52 16.90 -10.09
CA SER A 735 50.76 16.76 -9.30
C SER A 735 50.70 15.64 -8.25
N ARG A 736 49.53 15.36 -7.67
CA ARG A 736 49.36 14.36 -6.60
C ARG A 736 47.99 13.69 -6.63
N ALA A 737 47.95 12.41 -6.26
CA ALA A 737 46.71 11.67 -6.06
C ALA A 737 46.01 12.16 -4.78
N LEU A 738 44.77 12.64 -4.92
CA LEU A 738 43.90 13.07 -3.83
C LEU A 738 42.71 12.09 -3.74
N ASP A 739 42.58 11.38 -2.62
CA ASP A 739 41.48 10.41 -2.38
C ASP A 739 40.08 11.03 -2.57
N VAL A 740 39.96 12.33 -2.29
CA VAL A 740 38.70 13.10 -2.44
C VAL A 740 38.26 13.22 -3.91
N MET A 741 39.19 13.11 -4.86
CA MET A 741 38.93 13.30 -6.30
C MET A 741 38.46 12.02 -7.00
N ALA A 742 38.71 10.84 -6.43
CA ALA A 742 38.25 9.56 -6.96
C ALA A 742 36.72 9.36 -6.83
N ARG A 743 36.05 10.14 -5.97
CA ARG A 743 34.57 10.11 -5.80
C ARG A 743 33.78 10.83 -6.89
N LEU A 744 34.44 11.55 -7.80
CA LEU A 744 33.79 12.37 -8.84
C LEU A 744 33.85 11.76 -10.25
N GLU A 745 34.49 10.61 -10.45
CA GLU A 745 34.31 9.85 -11.69
C GLU A 745 32.86 9.36 -11.75
N GLU A 746 32.16 9.64 -12.86
CA GLU A 746 30.82 9.14 -13.12
C GLU A 746 30.85 7.60 -13.07
N GLU A 747 30.41 7.02 -11.93
CA GLU A 747 30.18 5.57 -11.79
C GLU A 747 29.32 5.09 -12.96
N SER A 748 29.75 4.01 -13.62
CA SER A 748 29.01 3.45 -14.74
C SER A 748 27.63 2.95 -14.26
N VAL A 749 26.60 3.10 -15.10
CA VAL A 749 25.22 2.67 -14.77
C VAL A 749 25.16 1.18 -14.41
N GLU A 750 26.08 0.38 -14.95
CA GLU A 750 26.18 -1.06 -14.71
C GLU A 750 26.73 -1.40 -13.33
N GLU A 751 27.72 -0.64 -12.82
CA GLU A 751 28.25 -0.79 -11.46
C GLU A 751 27.25 -0.34 -10.39
N ILE A 752 26.52 0.75 -10.64
CA ILE A 752 25.43 1.21 -9.77
C ILE A 752 24.34 0.13 -9.70
N LEU A 753 23.97 -0.45 -10.85
CA LEU A 753 22.96 -1.50 -10.92
C LEU A 753 23.38 -2.75 -10.14
N MET A 754 24.62 -3.21 -10.30
CA MET A 754 25.12 -4.39 -9.59
C MET A 754 25.23 -4.16 -8.08
N ARG A 755 25.67 -2.96 -7.65
CA ARG A 755 25.71 -2.60 -6.22
C ARG A 755 24.31 -2.56 -5.60
N GLU A 756 23.36 -1.88 -6.23
CA GLU A 756 21.99 -1.78 -5.73
C GLU A 756 21.26 -3.14 -5.76
N LEU A 757 21.53 -3.97 -6.77
CA LEU A 757 20.98 -5.33 -6.84
C LEU A 757 21.55 -6.24 -5.75
N ASN A 758 22.86 -6.19 -5.49
CA ASN A 758 23.48 -6.95 -4.40
C ASN A 758 22.95 -6.51 -3.03
N ASN A 759 22.81 -5.19 -2.82
CA ASN A 759 22.16 -4.66 -1.61
C ASN A 759 20.70 -5.14 -1.50
N ALA A 760 19.98 -5.22 -2.62
CA ALA A 760 18.61 -5.73 -2.65
C ALA A 760 18.51 -7.21 -2.29
N ILE A 761 19.44 -8.03 -2.79
CA ILE A 761 19.54 -9.45 -2.46
C ILE A 761 19.87 -9.60 -0.98
N MET A 762 20.83 -8.81 -0.46
CA MET A 762 21.22 -8.79 0.95
C MET A 762 20.02 -8.54 1.88
N VAL A 763 19.32 -7.43 1.69
CA VAL A 763 18.17 -7.05 2.54
C VAL A 763 17.03 -8.05 2.40
N THR A 764 16.72 -8.51 1.18
CA THR A 764 15.63 -9.47 0.95
C THR A 764 15.93 -10.82 1.56
N PHE A 765 17.17 -11.31 1.46
CA PHE A 765 17.59 -12.56 2.08
C PHE A 765 17.53 -12.46 3.60
N ASN A 766 18.10 -11.38 4.17
CA ASN A 766 18.12 -11.16 5.62
C ASN A 766 16.71 -11.00 6.19
N PHE A 767 15.75 -10.44 5.45
CA PHE A 767 14.34 -10.37 5.87
C PHE A 767 13.73 -11.75 6.19
N PHE A 768 14.13 -12.80 5.46
CA PHE A 768 13.57 -14.15 5.62
C PHE A 768 14.44 -15.10 6.45
N TRP A 769 15.71 -14.78 6.70
CA TRP A 769 16.64 -15.73 7.31
C TRP A 769 17.36 -15.22 8.57
N TYR A 770 17.40 -13.90 8.80
CA TYR A 770 17.92 -13.33 10.03
C TYR A 770 16.96 -13.63 11.21
N PRO A 771 17.44 -13.97 12.42
CA PRO A 771 18.82 -13.96 12.91
C PRO A 771 19.60 -15.26 12.69
N LEU A 772 19.04 -16.28 12.05
CA LEU A 772 19.70 -17.59 11.91
C LEU A 772 20.85 -17.54 10.88
N VAL A 773 20.58 -16.98 9.71
CA VAL A 773 21.56 -16.80 8.63
C VAL A 773 21.57 -15.36 8.19
N GLU A 774 22.75 -14.76 8.19
CA GLU A 774 23.00 -13.43 7.67
C GLU A 774 23.82 -13.54 6.39
N TYR A 775 23.35 -12.90 5.33
CA TYR A 775 24.14 -12.65 4.12
C TYR A 775 24.70 -11.22 4.21
N ALA A 776 26.02 -11.12 4.20
CA ALA A 776 26.82 -9.89 4.22
C ALA A 776 27.95 -10.06 3.18
N PRO A 777 27.68 -9.75 1.89
CA PRO A 777 28.60 -9.95 0.77
C PRO A 777 29.87 -9.08 0.81
#